data_AF-A0A850PDY8-F1
#
_entry.id   AF-A0A850PDY8-F1
#
_cell.length_a   1.000
_cell.length_b   1.000
_cell.length_c   1.000
_cell.angle_alpha   90.00
_cell.angle_beta   90.00
_cell.angle_gamma   90.00
#
_symmetry.space_group_name_H-M   'P 1'
#
loop_
_entity.id
_entity.type
_entity.pdbx_description
1 polymer ?
#
loop_
_entity_poly.entity_id
_entity_poly.type
_entity_poly.pdbx_seq_one_letter_code
_entity_poly.pdbx_strand_id
1 'polypeptide(L)'
;MMCRRFRGGRHLTTAVGLVACFAVQARAGSLRHVEATPVPGGGLALAIDAPVTVQQQGQTVTLSTSGDMLPFRLPLSQDARLIGFFHGGVAIAFPGHAGLTVTQGAGRVVIRPGPIGDTAVPAPADSAARLLSAGALPTGWSARVDTPPTLSPNVAAPALAIPDDRLSARDGVPDVPSAQSASRRIFLPLGDKTGIAFFRSGDQYLLLADGEHAMDASAISPGSPFSGLDVSVRDGLTRLSFPAVGRDVPGVRPCPGGWILDADSGDGPSAPFEMTAENGGMLFSAPDPVRTLRIADPVTGRALLVGLVSGSAGYVGAGLGRVGYSVRPSRAGLVIEALSDRLELRMAKTGFFLDALGAPLMLAHGAQAGSAPAGTAGDVSPLLHLAALPALSVQEMRRRAWQEAAIAAPADRSTPRLRAARLSVALNDAPTARDITDTLIRDQPDAGADASVRFLKAATVVLAHRVDEQEDAMRTLDDPDLGNTPEALLWRGLAMGRQRERQTDAALLIDGGFPAFQAYPAPLRAALAPDIAEILGRSAPPDRAGARLADPALAPRDFGEALLASRTGHEGTALATFDRLAKGADLVAAAKARFESIALRRHLGRLDATGAGRAMDALVPDARLAGIEPEVRAAGADAWMAAGRWQDALSTLDGLDADERPRSGAWSDRLVTILNGLAALPDKPGPETPSAITVATLIEHHVSQVADPLAQARLRVALADRFARLDLWSRAADDLAVLWADPAASSLRPDVGVRFARAMLELGRPDQAVTITQALRDDPSAMGRPDLESAVSVLAARAAIAQGRDDDAIALLNGVSTDEALGLRADTLERRQNWAEAVRTLAALVAARVPADGSLDDAQQALVVRLAADASRAGDHARLDELARRYDARITNPRQSAVFRLLSAAMPSLPAGTRVAALPADKRPFD
;
A
#
# COMPACT_ATOMS: atom_id res chain seq x y z
N MET A 1 -17.11 29.02 -32.37
CA MET A 1 -17.78 30.20 -31.78
C MET A 1 -17.62 30.14 -30.26
N MET A 2 -17.03 31.21 -29.69
CA MET A 2 -16.86 31.59 -28.28
C MET A 2 -16.23 30.64 -27.23
N CYS A 3 -15.09 31.16 -26.73
CA CYS A 3 -14.27 30.77 -25.58
C CYS A 3 -14.98 30.66 -24.22
N ARG A 4 -14.42 29.86 -23.29
CA ARG A 4 -13.81 30.37 -22.04
C ARG A 4 -12.96 29.34 -21.29
N ARG A 5 -11.77 29.80 -20.89
CA ARG A 5 -10.78 29.18 -19.98
C ARG A 5 -11.35 28.99 -18.56
N PHE A 6 -10.90 27.96 -17.85
CA PHE A 6 -10.64 28.04 -16.41
C PHE A 6 -9.26 27.48 -16.07
N ARG A 7 -8.46 28.32 -15.40
CA ARG A 7 -7.14 28.04 -14.81
C ARG A 7 -7.33 27.43 -13.42
N GLY A 8 -6.55 26.38 -13.12
CA GLY A 8 -5.73 26.17 -11.92
C GLY A 8 -6.32 26.25 -10.52
N GLY A 9 -5.91 25.32 -9.65
CA GLY A 9 -5.80 25.57 -8.21
C GLY A 9 -6.10 24.36 -7.33
N ARG A 10 -5.08 23.90 -6.60
CA ARG A 10 -5.06 22.81 -5.62
C ARG A 10 -6.03 23.00 -4.44
N HIS A 11 -6.27 21.87 -3.75
CA HIS A 11 -6.62 21.65 -2.33
C HIS A 11 -8.04 21.16 -2.06
N LEU A 12 -8.14 19.87 -1.72
CA LEU A 12 -9.18 19.34 -0.84
C LEU A 12 -8.55 18.31 0.10
N THR A 13 -8.13 18.85 1.23
CA THR A 13 -7.75 18.18 2.46
C THR A 13 -9.03 17.70 3.16
N THR A 14 -9.02 16.46 3.63
CA THR A 14 -9.75 15.89 4.79
C THR A 14 -11.17 16.39 5.12
N ALA A 15 -12.17 15.50 5.01
CA ALA A 15 -13.37 15.56 5.86
C ALA A 15 -13.98 14.16 6.08
N VAL A 16 -13.92 13.72 7.33
CA VAL A 16 -14.60 12.55 7.91
C VAL A 16 -16.06 12.94 8.23
N GLY A 17 -17.04 12.06 7.98
CA GLY A 17 -18.34 12.13 8.68
C GLY A 17 -19.59 11.53 8.00
N LEU A 18 -20.18 10.52 8.67
CA LEU A 18 -21.59 10.07 8.71
C LEU A 18 -22.24 9.38 7.48
N VAL A 19 -22.50 8.07 7.64
CA VAL A 19 -23.36 7.24 6.76
C VAL A 19 -24.78 7.18 7.35
N ALA A 20 -25.81 7.52 6.56
CA ALA A 20 -27.22 7.26 6.86
C ALA A 20 -27.69 5.99 6.12
N CYS A 21 -28.31 5.05 6.84
CA CYS A 21 -28.78 3.76 6.31
C CYS A 21 -30.01 3.90 5.39
N PHE A 22 -29.95 3.37 4.17
CA PHE A 22 -31.13 2.97 3.37
C PHE A 22 -31.36 1.46 3.51
N ALA A 23 -32.61 1.03 3.68
CA ALA A 23 -32.97 -0.39 3.78
C ALA A 23 -33.04 -1.05 2.38
N VAL A 24 -32.12 -1.96 2.10
CA VAL A 24 -32.14 -2.81 0.89
C VAL A 24 -32.85 -4.12 1.22
N GLN A 25 -34.01 -4.37 0.60
CA GLN A 25 -34.73 -5.64 0.73
C GLN A 25 -34.34 -6.58 -0.42
N ALA A 26 -33.42 -7.51 -0.16
CA ALA A 26 -33.07 -8.58 -1.09
C ALA A 26 -33.88 -9.85 -0.75
N ARG A 27 -34.62 -10.42 -1.72
CA ARG A 27 -35.18 -11.78 -1.61
C ARG A 27 -34.25 -12.76 -2.34
N ALA A 28 -34.00 -13.89 -1.68
CA ALA A 28 -32.97 -14.88 -1.99
C ALA A 28 -32.86 -15.29 -3.48
N GLY A 29 -31.63 -15.32 -3.99
CA GLY A 29 -31.26 -15.93 -5.28
C GLY A 29 -30.22 -15.14 -6.09
N SER A 30 -28.96 -15.59 -6.06
CA SER A 30 -27.85 -15.34 -7.01
C SER A 30 -27.53 -13.91 -7.50
N LEU A 31 -27.48 -12.91 -6.63
CA LEU A 31 -26.81 -11.63 -6.92
C LEU A 31 -25.42 -11.63 -6.27
N ARG A 32 -24.35 -11.74 -7.07
CA ARG A 32 -22.98 -11.44 -6.61
C ARG A 32 -22.67 -9.99 -7.01
N HIS A 33 -22.55 -9.14 -6.00
CA HIS A 33 -22.15 -7.73 -6.03
C HIS A 33 -22.98 -6.76 -6.90
N VAL A 34 -23.98 -6.15 -6.24
CA VAL A 34 -24.45 -4.81 -6.58
C VAL A 34 -24.19 -3.94 -5.36
N GLU A 35 -23.21 -3.04 -5.46
CA GLU A 35 -22.90 -2.09 -4.39
C GLU A 35 -23.47 -0.72 -4.75
N ALA A 36 -24.26 -0.16 -3.83
CA ALA A 36 -24.94 1.12 -4.01
C ALA A 36 -24.40 2.13 -2.99
N THR A 37 -23.71 3.16 -3.47
CA THR A 37 -23.06 4.17 -2.61
C THR A 37 -23.67 5.55 -2.86
N PRO A 38 -24.12 6.29 -1.81
CA PRO A 38 -24.62 7.64 -1.99
C PRO A 38 -23.48 8.62 -2.31
N VAL A 39 -23.76 9.58 -3.20
CA VAL A 39 -22.80 10.61 -3.63
C VAL A 39 -23.26 11.99 -3.14
N PRO A 40 -22.36 12.89 -2.70
CA PRO A 40 -22.74 14.25 -2.31
C PRO A 40 -23.48 14.97 -3.44
N GLY A 41 -24.71 15.45 -3.16
CA GLY A 41 -25.60 16.07 -4.17
C GLY A 41 -26.87 15.29 -4.49
N GLY A 42 -27.15 14.18 -3.78
CA GLY A 42 -28.44 13.49 -3.86
C GLY A 42 -28.54 12.40 -4.94
N GLY A 43 -27.40 11.86 -5.39
CA GLY A 43 -27.33 10.75 -6.36
C GLY A 43 -26.93 9.41 -5.73
N LEU A 44 -27.17 8.32 -6.47
CA LEU A 44 -26.80 6.95 -6.10
C LEU A 44 -25.83 6.40 -7.16
N ALA A 45 -24.67 5.88 -6.76
CA ALA A 45 -23.74 5.17 -7.66
C ALA A 45 -23.95 3.66 -7.55
N LEU A 46 -23.98 2.95 -8.69
CA LEU A 46 -24.08 1.49 -8.76
C LEU A 46 -22.79 0.89 -9.35
N ALA A 47 -22.26 -0.16 -8.71
CA ALA A 47 -21.25 -1.05 -9.27
C ALA A 47 -21.91 -2.35 -9.76
N ILE A 48 -21.60 -2.81 -10.98
CA ILE A 48 -22.26 -3.96 -11.61
C ILE A 48 -21.26 -4.78 -12.44
N ASP A 49 -21.09 -6.06 -12.11
CA ASP A 49 -20.12 -6.98 -12.76
C ASP A 49 -20.73 -7.84 -13.89
N ALA A 50 -22.01 -7.67 -14.23
CA ALA A 50 -22.69 -8.43 -15.30
C ALA A 50 -23.86 -7.64 -15.94
N PRO A 51 -24.50 -8.17 -17.00
CA PRO A 51 -25.63 -7.48 -17.64
C PRO A 51 -26.82 -7.36 -16.69
N VAL A 52 -27.35 -6.15 -16.55
CA VAL A 52 -28.45 -5.84 -15.64
C VAL A 52 -29.48 -4.96 -16.33
N THR A 53 -30.75 -5.27 -16.10
CA THR A 53 -31.87 -4.46 -16.58
C THR A 53 -32.35 -3.55 -15.46
N VAL A 54 -32.31 -2.24 -15.69
CA VAL A 54 -32.76 -1.20 -14.76
C VAL A 54 -34.10 -0.65 -15.25
N GLN A 55 -35.10 -0.65 -14.37
CA GLN A 55 -36.41 -0.06 -14.61
C GLN A 55 -36.64 1.15 -13.69
N GLN A 56 -37.01 2.27 -14.30
CA GLN A 56 -37.38 3.50 -13.61
C GLN A 56 -38.63 4.09 -14.28
N GLN A 57 -39.71 4.27 -13.50
CA GLN A 57 -40.97 4.88 -13.95
C GLN A 57 -41.52 4.36 -15.30
N GLY A 58 -41.42 3.05 -15.56
CA GLY A 58 -41.97 2.41 -16.76
C GLY A 58 -41.03 2.39 -17.98
N GLN A 59 -39.84 2.99 -17.90
CA GLN A 59 -38.78 2.81 -18.91
C GLN A 59 -37.79 1.74 -18.46
N THR A 60 -37.35 0.91 -19.42
CA THR A 60 -36.45 -0.24 -19.20
C THR A 60 -35.15 -0.02 -19.96
N VAL A 61 -34.02 -0.06 -19.26
CA VAL A 61 -32.67 0.07 -19.86
C VAL A 61 -31.86 -1.16 -19.50
N THR A 62 -31.34 -1.87 -20.50
CA THR A 62 -30.48 -3.05 -20.31
C THR A 62 -29.02 -2.64 -20.47
N LEU A 63 -28.22 -2.84 -19.44
CA LEU A 63 -26.78 -2.61 -19.43
C LEU A 63 -26.09 -3.97 -19.61
N SER A 64 -25.12 -4.09 -20.53
CA SER A 64 -24.34 -5.33 -20.75
C SER A 64 -22.85 -5.01 -20.67
N THR A 65 -22.04 -5.91 -20.09
CA THR A 65 -20.59 -5.74 -19.91
C THR A 65 -19.73 -6.41 -20.99
N SER A 66 -20.33 -6.86 -22.11
CA SER A 66 -19.56 -7.43 -23.22
C SER A 66 -19.12 -6.36 -24.23
N GLY A 67 -17.81 -6.12 -24.27
CA GLY A 67 -17.00 -5.71 -25.44
C GLY A 67 -17.61 -4.71 -26.42
N ASP A 68 -17.33 -3.42 -26.19
CA ASP A 68 -16.96 -2.41 -27.19
C ASP A 68 -17.03 -1.03 -26.51
N MET A 69 -15.91 -0.32 -26.46
CA MET A 69 -15.87 1.09 -26.07
C MET A 69 -16.51 1.96 -27.16
N LEU A 70 -17.85 2.00 -27.22
CA LEU A 70 -18.58 3.07 -27.89
C LEU A 70 -19.26 3.96 -26.83
N PRO A 71 -19.24 5.30 -27.00
CA PRO A 71 -19.94 6.18 -26.08
C PRO A 71 -21.44 5.93 -26.20
N PHE A 72 -22.03 5.31 -25.16
CA PHE A 72 -23.48 5.17 -25.05
C PHE A 72 -24.13 6.56 -25.07
N ARG A 73 -24.89 6.87 -26.13
CA ARG A 73 -25.91 7.93 -26.07
C ARG A 73 -27.16 7.34 -25.43
N LEU A 74 -27.27 7.50 -24.12
CA LEU A 74 -28.52 7.29 -23.40
C LEU A 74 -29.56 8.34 -23.87
N PRO A 75 -30.77 7.93 -24.28
CA PRO A 75 -31.88 8.87 -24.46
C PRO A 75 -32.48 9.14 -23.07
N LEU A 76 -31.76 9.87 -22.22
CA LEU A 76 -32.27 10.24 -20.91
C LEU A 76 -32.98 11.60 -21.01
N SER A 77 -34.30 11.55 -21.09
CA SER A 77 -35.10 12.67 -20.62
C SER A 77 -34.91 12.73 -19.09
N GLN A 78 -34.10 13.70 -18.64
CA GLN A 78 -33.70 14.06 -17.27
C GLN A 78 -32.28 13.59 -16.83
N ASP A 79 -31.41 14.60 -16.72
CA ASP A 79 -30.13 14.83 -15.99
C ASP A 79 -29.34 13.68 -15.32
N ALA A 80 -29.42 12.42 -15.77
CA ALA A 80 -28.45 11.42 -15.30
C ALA A 80 -27.05 11.69 -15.88
N ARG A 81 -26.01 11.65 -15.03
CA ARG A 81 -24.62 11.92 -15.41
C ARG A 81 -23.75 10.69 -15.15
N LEU A 82 -23.01 10.27 -16.17
CA LEU A 82 -21.94 9.28 -16.03
C LEU A 82 -20.78 9.91 -15.24
N ILE A 83 -20.41 9.31 -14.11
CA ILE A 83 -19.37 9.84 -13.21
C ILE A 83 -18.01 9.20 -13.53
N GLY A 84 -17.98 7.96 -14.02
CA GLY A 84 -16.74 7.32 -14.45
C GLY A 84 -16.87 5.82 -14.71
N PHE A 85 -15.77 5.24 -15.19
CA PHE A 85 -15.57 3.81 -15.38
C PHE A 85 -14.48 3.32 -14.43
N PHE A 86 -14.60 2.10 -13.92
CA PHE A 86 -13.55 1.43 -13.15
C PHE A 86 -13.45 -0.05 -13.55
N HIS A 87 -12.40 -0.73 -13.13
CA HIS A 87 -12.19 -2.15 -13.45
C HIS A 87 -13.35 -2.98 -12.88
N GLY A 88 -14.22 -3.45 -13.78
CA GLY A 88 -15.40 -4.24 -13.45
C GLY A 88 -16.76 -3.54 -13.58
N GLY A 89 -16.86 -2.21 -13.77
CA GLY A 89 -18.19 -1.55 -13.79
C GLY A 89 -18.27 -0.08 -14.21
N VAL A 90 -19.52 0.44 -14.21
CA VAL A 90 -19.89 1.81 -14.65
C VAL A 90 -20.61 2.56 -13.53
N ALA A 91 -20.19 3.78 -13.18
CA ALA A 91 -20.85 4.61 -12.18
C ALA A 91 -21.72 5.71 -12.83
N ILE A 92 -23.03 5.69 -12.57
CA ILE A 92 -24.02 6.66 -13.10
C ILE A 92 -24.75 7.31 -11.94
N ALA A 93 -24.84 8.65 -11.90
CA ALA A 93 -25.67 9.38 -10.95
C ALA A 93 -26.99 9.83 -11.57
N PHE A 94 -28.08 9.68 -10.81
CA PHE A 94 -29.42 10.15 -11.14
C PHE A 94 -29.84 11.27 -10.17
N PRO A 95 -30.40 12.39 -10.64
CA PRO A 95 -30.98 13.40 -9.79
C PRO A 95 -32.46 13.10 -9.51
N GLY A 96 -32.83 12.92 -8.23
CA GLY A 96 -34.23 12.96 -7.78
C GLY A 96 -34.80 11.69 -7.14
N HIS A 97 -35.85 11.89 -6.32
CA HIS A 97 -36.47 10.90 -5.44
C HIS A 97 -37.43 9.93 -6.15
N ALA A 98 -36.94 9.06 -7.03
CA ALA A 98 -37.76 8.00 -7.62
C ALA A 98 -37.14 6.61 -7.40
N GLY A 99 -37.95 5.66 -6.90
CA GLY A 99 -37.51 4.30 -6.61
C GLY A 99 -37.01 3.55 -7.85
N LEU A 100 -35.88 2.86 -7.71
CA LEU A 100 -35.18 2.13 -8.77
C LEU A 100 -35.42 0.63 -8.61
N THR A 101 -35.75 -0.06 -9.71
CA THR A 101 -35.83 -1.53 -9.72
C THR A 101 -34.73 -2.08 -10.62
N VAL A 102 -33.93 -2.99 -10.06
CA VAL A 102 -32.76 -3.60 -10.70
C VAL A 102 -32.99 -5.10 -10.79
N THR A 103 -32.94 -5.65 -12.00
CA THR A 103 -33.16 -7.08 -12.26
C THR A 103 -31.96 -7.71 -12.96
N GLN A 104 -31.50 -8.85 -12.44
CA GLN A 104 -30.42 -9.65 -13.01
C GLN A 104 -30.85 -11.13 -13.01
N GLY A 105 -31.03 -11.72 -14.19
CA GLY A 105 -31.58 -13.08 -14.32
C GLY A 105 -32.95 -13.20 -13.63
N ALA A 106 -33.10 -14.15 -12.68
CA ALA A 106 -34.31 -14.33 -11.88
C ALA A 106 -34.36 -13.47 -10.60
N GLY A 107 -33.27 -12.76 -10.26
CA GLY A 107 -33.17 -11.90 -9.07
C GLY A 107 -33.69 -10.48 -9.31
N ARG A 108 -34.48 -9.95 -8.37
CA ARG A 108 -35.01 -8.57 -8.41
C ARG A 108 -34.73 -7.82 -7.12
N VAL A 109 -34.08 -6.66 -7.22
CA VAL A 109 -33.84 -5.73 -6.12
C VAL A 109 -34.63 -4.45 -6.37
N VAL A 110 -35.39 -4.01 -5.36
CA VAL A 110 -36.19 -2.78 -5.41
C VAL A 110 -35.64 -1.82 -4.37
N ILE A 111 -35.15 -0.66 -4.80
CA ILE A 111 -34.58 0.38 -3.95
C ILE A 111 -35.63 1.48 -3.78
N ARG A 112 -36.04 1.74 -2.52
CA ARG A 112 -37.01 2.80 -2.18
C ARG A 112 -36.35 3.85 -1.27
N PRO A 113 -36.54 5.16 -1.50
CA PRO A 113 -36.05 6.18 -0.59
C PRO A 113 -36.94 6.30 0.67
N GLY A 114 -36.32 6.47 1.85
CA GLY A 114 -36.98 6.87 3.10
C GLY A 114 -37.02 8.41 3.28
N PRO A 115 -37.88 8.95 4.17
CA PRO A 115 -38.06 10.39 4.32
C PRO A 115 -36.90 11.07 5.07
N ILE A 116 -36.52 12.27 4.61
CA ILE A 116 -35.53 13.17 5.25
C ILE A 116 -36.28 14.02 6.29
N GLY A 117 -35.90 13.94 7.57
CA GLY A 117 -36.40 14.82 8.63
C GLY A 117 -35.31 15.79 9.08
N ASP A 118 -35.66 17.08 9.14
CA ASP A 118 -34.81 18.17 9.63
C ASP A 118 -34.26 17.89 11.03
N THR A 119 -32.97 18.18 11.22
CA THR A 119 -32.27 18.02 12.49
C THR A 119 -32.66 19.10 13.49
N ALA A 120 -33.46 18.71 14.49
CA ALA A 120 -33.44 19.29 15.83
C ALA A 120 -33.18 18.15 16.83
N VAL A 121 -32.15 18.33 17.67
CA VAL A 121 -31.71 17.38 18.71
C VAL A 121 -32.76 17.29 19.84
N PRO A 122 -33.13 16.08 20.29
CA PRO A 122 -33.08 15.81 21.73
C PRO A 122 -32.57 14.40 22.12
N ALA A 123 -32.32 14.27 23.43
CA ALA A 123 -31.62 13.26 24.21
C ALA A 123 -32.30 11.86 24.31
N PRO A 124 -31.63 10.83 24.89
CA PRO A 124 -32.05 9.43 24.80
C PRO A 124 -32.92 8.97 25.98
N ALA A 125 -34.10 8.44 25.69
CA ALA A 125 -34.82 7.48 26.53
C ALA A 125 -36.02 6.90 25.76
N ASP A 126 -35.88 5.70 25.16
CA ASP A 126 -36.95 4.69 25.04
C ASP A 126 -36.55 3.57 24.08
N SER A 127 -36.16 2.39 24.60
CA SER A 127 -36.06 1.16 23.81
C SER A 127 -36.20 -0.15 24.63
N ALA A 128 -36.70 -0.10 25.87
CA ALA A 128 -36.92 -1.31 26.68
C ALA A 128 -38.28 -2.00 26.43
N ALA A 129 -39.18 -1.43 25.61
CA ALA A 129 -40.59 -1.83 25.57
C ALA A 129 -41.05 -2.64 24.34
N ARG A 130 -40.16 -3.20 23.50
CA ARG A 130 -40.58 -3.90 22.27
C ARG A 130 -40.17 -5.38 22.13
N LEU A 131 -39.63 -6.03 23.17
CA LEU A 131 -39.23 -7.45 23.10
C LEU A 131 -40.00 -8.41 24.03
N LEU A 132 -41.14 -8.01 24.57
CA LEU A 132 -42.03 -8.91 25.34
C LEU A 132 -43.43 -8.96 24.71
N SER A 133 -43.57 -9.57 23.52
CA SER A 133 -44.87 -9.90 22.93
C SER A 133 -44.76 -10.94 21.80
N ALA A 134 -44.55 -12.21 22.15
CA ALA A 134 -45.10 -13.38 21.44
C ALA A 134 -44.73 -14.65 22.22
N GLY A 135 -45.64 -15.12 23.09
CA GLY A 135 -45.50 -16.37 23.86
C GLY A 135 -45.46 -17.62 22.98
N ALA A 136 -44.91 -18.75 23.46
CA ALA A 136 -45.58 -19.56 24.46
C ALA A 136 -44.62 -20.20 25.49
N LEU A 137 -44.95 -20.05 26.78
CA LEU A 137 -44.45 -20.88 27.88
C LEU A 137 -45.50 -21.97 28.22
N PRO A 138 -45.09 -23.18 28.65
CA PRO A 138 -46.00 -24.28 28.95
C PRO A 138 -46.94 -24.05 30.16
N THR A 139 -48.04 -24.80 30.21
CA THR A 139 -49.06 -24.74 31.26
C THR A 139 -48.49 -25.04 32.66
N GLY A 140 -48.70 -24.12 33.59
CA GLY A 140 -48.31 -24.23 35.00
C GLY A 140 -47.31 -23.17 35.50
N TRP A 141 -46.78 -22.32 34.61
CA TRP A 141 -45.81 -21.29 34.97
C TRP A 141 -46.46 -19.89 34.93
N SER A 142 -46.30 -19.10 36.00
CA SER A 142 -46.63 -17.67 36.02
C SER A 142 -45.45 -16.90 36.61
N ALA A 143 -44.99 -15.86 35.90
CA ALA A 143 -44.01 -14.90 36.42
C ALA A 143 -44.77 -13.71 37.00
N ARG A 144 -44.56 -13.44 38.30
CA ARG A 144 -44.96 -12.17 38.93
C ARG A 144 -43.99 -11.08 38.49
N VAL A 145 -44.54 -10.02 37.92
CA VAL A 145 -43.87 -8.75 37.66
C VAL A 145 -44.47 -7.74 38.61
N ASP A 146 -43.69 -7.24 39.56
CA ASP A 146 -44.07 -6.09 40.38
C ASP A 146 -43.39 -4.83 39.82
N THR A 147 -44.22 -3.93 39.32
CA THR A 147 -43.89 -2.59 38.86
C THR A 147 -43.88 -1.59 40.03
N PRO A 148 -42.96 -0.60 40.04
CA PRO A 148 -43.04 0.53 40.95
C PRO A 148 -43.99 1.62 40.42
N PRO A 149 -44.80 2.28 41.26
CA PRO A 149 -45.52 3.49 40.88
C PRO A 149 -44.80 4.78 41.28
N THR A 150 -45.07 5.78 40.44
CA THR A 150 -44.64 7.18 40.37
C THR A 150 -45.08 8.03 41.56
N LEU A 151 -44.32 9.10 41.86
CA LEU A 151 -44.63 10.14 42.85
C LEU A 151 -45.36 11.34 42.23
N SER A 152 -46.36 11.87 42.96
CA SER A 152 -46.62 13.30 43.31
C SER A 152 -48.12 13.58 43.43
N PRO A 153 -48.61 14.66 44.09
CA PRO A 153 -48.10 15.46 45.23
C PRO A 153 -49.18 15.68 46.34
N ASN A 154 -48.84 16.10 47.58
CA ASN A 154 -49.59 17.15 48.32
C ASN A 154 -48.97 17.58 49.69
N VAL A 155 -48.84 18.90 49.85
CA VAL A 155 -49.20 19.85 50.94
C VAL A 155 -50.04 19.25 52.10
N ALA A 156 -50.03 19.62 53.40
CA ALA A 156 -49.46 20.64 54.31
C ALA A 156 -49.51 20.06 55.75
N ALA A 157 -48.82 20.61 56.77
CA ALA A 157 -49.35 21.61 57.74
C ALA A 157 -48.31 21.82 58.89
N PRO A 158 -48.52 22.72 59.89
CA PRO A 158 -48.18 24.15 59.85
C PRO A 158 -47.28 24.63 61.03
N ALA A 159 -47.08 25.94 61.07
CA ALA A 159 -46.14 26.78 61.84
C ALA A 159 -46.23 26.80 63.38
N LEU A 160 -45.15 27.29 64.03
CA LEU A 160 -45.21 28.29 65.11
C LEU A 160 -43.88 29.08 65.25
N ALA A 161 -44.06 30.36 65.58
CA ALA A 161 -43.18 31.54 65.52
C ALA A 161 -41.89 31.55 66.36
N ILE A 162 -40.95 32.46 66.03
CA ILE A 162 -40.62 33.70 66.80
C ILE A 162 -40.01 34.74 65.81
N PRO A 163 -40.27 36.06 65.96
CA PRO A 163 -39.83 37.11 65.03
C PRO A 163 -38.55 37.88 65.45
N ASP A 164 -38.01 38.57 64.43
CA ASP A 164 -36.95 39.58 64.33
C ASP A 164 -36.57 40.41 65.58
N ASP A 165 -35.26 40.74 65.69
CA ASP A 165 -34.86 42.15 65.74
C ASP A 165 -33.34 42.39 65.48
N ARG A 166 -33.08 43.42 64.65
CA ARG A 166 -32.05 44.48 64.78
C ARG A 166 -30.53 44.22 64.64
N LEU A 167 -30.02 44.85 63.57
CA LEU A 167 -29.05 45.97 63.54
C LEU A 167 -27.64 45.80 64.15
N SER A 168 -26.67 46.06 63.26
CA SER A 168 -25.46 46.89 63.46
C SER A 168 -24.16 46.25 63.97
N ALA A 169 -23.26 46.08 63.01
CA ALA A 169 -21.93 46.69 62.94
C ALA A 169 -20.76 46.19 63.81
N ARG A 170 -19.72 45.82 63.06
CA ARG A 170 -18.26 46.02 63.22
C ARG A 170 -17.40 44.97 63.95
N ASP A 171 -16.38 44.59 63.18
CA ASP A 171 -15.03 44.15 63.51
C ASP A 171 -14.79 42.71 63.97
N GLY A 172 -14.41 41.88 62.98
CA GLY A 172 -13.10 41.23 62.97
C GLY A 172 -12.94 39.87 63.61
N VAL A 173 -13.13 38.79 62.84
CA VAL A 173 -12.38 37.51 62.88
C VAL A 173 -12.52 36.85 61.50
N PRO A 174 -11.45 36.32 60.86
CA PRO A 174 -11.56 35.65 59.56
C PRO A 174 -12.39 34.36 59.64
N ASP A 175 -13.14 34.20 58.56
CA ASP A 175 -14.23 33.28 58.30
C ASP A 175 -13.87 31.78 58.43
N VAL A 176 -14.80 31.02 58.99
CA VAL A 176 -14.83 29.56 58.99
C VAL A 176 -15.55 29.13 57.72
N PRO A 177 -14.94 28.36 56.79
CA PRO A 177 -15.72 27.67 55.79
C PRO A 177 -16.33 26.41 56.42
N SER A 178 -17.63 26.50 56.73
CA SER A 178 -18.51 25.35 56.77
C SER A 178 -18.61 24.75 55.36
N ALA A 179 -17.76 23.76 55.10
CA ALA A 179 -18.04 22.68 54.17
C ALA A 179 -17.92 21.39 54.99
N GLN A 180 -18.98 20.57 55.04
CA GLN A 180 -18.83 19.17 55.46
C GLN A 180 -17.99 18.47 54.38
N SER A 181 -16.67 18.65 54.44
CA SER A 181 -15.72 17.84 53.71
C SER A 181 -15.85 16.43 54.25
N ALA A 182 -16.28 15.47 53.41
CA ALA A 182 -16.18 14.06 53.75
C ALA A 182 -14.73 13.78 54.17
N SER A 183 -14.52 13.37 55.42
CA SER A 183 -13.19 13.14 55.97
C SER A 183 -12.50 12.04 55.16
N ARG A 184 -11.46 12.41 54.41
CA ARG A 184 -10.61 11.48 53.62
C ARG A 184 -9.55 10.76 54.45
N ARG A 185 -9.56 10.97 55.77
CA ARG A 185 -8.73 10.28 56.76
C ARG A 185 -9.61 9.80 57.91
N ILE A 186 -9.41 8.56 58.35
CA ILE A 186 -10.08 8.01 59.53
C ILE A 186 -9.06 7.51 60.54
N PHE A 187 -9.31 7.81 61.82
CA PHE A 187 -8.51 7.29 62.93
C PHE A 187 -9.17 6.01 63.46
N LEU A 188 -8.37 4.96 63.56
CA LEU A 188 -8.74 3.66 64.09
C LEU A 188 -8.17 3.53 65.51
N PRO A 189 -9.01 3.52 66.56
CA PRO A 189 -8.58 3.45 67.96
C PRO A 189 -8.18 2.02 68.37
N LEU A 190 -7.25 1.42 67.62
CA LEU A 190 -6.80 0.04 67.82
C LEU A 190 -5.65 -0.05 68.83
N GLY A 191 -5.01 1.07 69.21
CA GLY A 191 -3.70 1.08 69.86
C GLY A 191 -2.55 1.02 68.85
N ASP A 192 -1.46 1.71 69.14
CA ASP A 192 -0.28 1.87 68.27
C ASP A 192 0.60 0.61 68.20
N LYS A 193 0.52 -0.25 69.21
CA LYS A 193 1.22 -1.55 69.29
C LYS A 193 0.42 -2.73 68.74
N THR A 194 -0.80 -2.49 68.26
CA THR A 194 -1.65 -3.55 67.74
C THR A 194 -1.14 -4.03 66.38
N GLY A 195 -0.99 -5.34 66.23
CA GLY A 195 -0.57 -5.95 64.97
C GLY A 195 -1.66 -5.82 63.92
N ILE A 196 -1.31 -5.33 62.73
CA ILE A 196 -2.24 -5.19 61.61
C ILE A 196 -1.74 -5.85 60.32
N ALA A 197 -2.68 -6.19 59.44
CA ALA A 197 -2.44 -6.43 58.02
C ALA A 197 -3.53 -5.74 57.18
N PHE A 198 -3.12 -5.02 56.13
CA PHE A 198 -4.02 -4.27 55.26
C PHE A 198 -3.76 -4.60 53.79
N PHE A 199 -4.76 -5.15 53.11
CA PHE A 199 -4.65 -5.62 51.73
C PHE A 199 -5.98 -5.57 50.98
N ARG A 200 -5.93 -5.83 49.66
CA ARG A 200 -7.13 -5.86 48.81
C ARG A 200 -7.54 -7.30 48.49
N SER A 201 -8.82 -7.61 48.74
CA SER A 201 -9.51 -8.84 48.33
C SER A 201 -10.63 -8.49 47.36
N GLY A 202 -10.44 -8.81 46.07
CA GLY A 202 -11.42 -8.49 45.03
C GLY A 202 -11.74 -6.99 44.91
N ASP A 203 -13.00 -6.66 45.09
CA ASP A 203 -13.58 -5.31 45.10
C ASP A 203 -13.66 -4.67 46.50
N GLN A 204 -13.01 -5.27 47.51
CA GLN A 204 -12.98 -4.76 48.88
C GLN A 204 -11.55 -4.64 49.44
N TYR A 205 -11.36 -3.67 50.33
CA TYR A 205 -10.18 -3.58 51.18
C TYR A 205 -10.45 -4.29 52.51
N LEU A 206 -9.45 -5.01 53.02
CA LEU A 206 -9.52 -5.74 54.28
C LEU A 206 -8.38 -5.31 55.21
N LEU A 207 -8.73 -4.86 56.41
CA LEU A 207 -7.80 -4.63 57.51
C LEU A 207 -8.07 -5.65 58.62
N LEU A 208 -7.05 -6.41 58.99
CA LEU A 208 -7.07 -7.32 60.13
C LEU A 208 -6.25 -6.72 61.25
N ALA A 209 -6.80 -6.65 62.46
CA ALA A 209 -6.15 -6.12 63.65
C ALA A 209 -6.22 -7.15 64.79
N ASP A 210 -5.10 -7.33 65.48
CA ASP A 210 -5.01 -8.26 66.62
C ASP A 210 -5.77 -7.73 67.84
N GLY A 211 -6.53 -8.59 68.51
CA GLY A 211 -7.38 -8.22 69.65
C GLY A 211 -8.81 -7.84 69.30
N GLU A 212 -9.64 -7.72 70.33
CA GLU A 212 -11.07 -7.40 70.23
C GLU A 212 -11.29 -5.91 70.45
N HIS A 213 -11.46 -5.17 69.35
CA HIS A 213 -11.64 -3.71 69.35
C HIS A 213 -13.03 -3.38 68.86
N ALA A 214 -13.94 -3.08 69.79
CA ALA A 214 -15.27 -2.59 69.44
C ALA A 214 -15.15 -1.15 68.91
N MET A 215 -15.62 -0.92 67.68
CA MET A 215 -15.63 0.39 67.03
C MET A 215 -17.01 0.66 66.45
N ASP A 216 -17.47 1.89 66.59
CA ASP A 216 -18.71 2.34 65.97
C ASP A 216 -18.40 3.00 64.62
N ALA A 217 -18.80 2.33 63.52
CA ALA A 217 -18.61 2.82 62.16
C ALA A 217 -19.74 3.77 61.69
N SER A 218 -20.77 4.00 62.51
CA SER A 218 -21.93 4.82 62.14
C SER A 218 -21.60 6.31 61.92
N ALA A 219 -20.46 6.77 62.43
CA ALA A 219 -19.99 8.15 62.29
C ALA A 219 -19.34 8.47 60.92
N ILE A 220 -19.17 7.47 60.03
CA ILE A 220 -18.56 7.68 58.72
C ILE A 220 -19.58 8.29 57.75
N SER A 221 -19.26 9.46 57.22
CA SER A 221 -20.17 10.19 56.32
C SER A 221 -20.48 9.42 55.02
N PRO A 222 -21.75 9.37 54.58
CA PRO A 222 -22.10 8.85 53.25
C PRO A 222 -21.33 9.62 52.15
N GLY A 223 -20.67 8.90 51.24
CA GLY A 223 -19.84 9.48 50.18
C GLY A 223 -18.35 9.67 50.52
N SER A 224 -17.90 9.29 51.72
CA SER A 224 -16.47 9.13 52.04
C SER A 224 -15.87 7.93 51.28
N PRO A 225 -14.57 7.92 50.91
CA PRO A 225 -13.89 6.73 50.39
C PRO A 225 -13.94 5.51 51.32
N PHE A 226 -14.29 5.71 52.59
CA PHE A 226 -14.48 4.64 53.58
C PHE A 226 -15.96 4.30 53.82
N SER A 227 -16.88 4.77 52.97
CA SER A 227 -18.31 4.47 53.10
C SER A 227 -18.58 2.97 52.99
N GLY A 228 -19.41 2.43 53.88
CA GLY A 228 -19.66 0.98 53.94
C GLY A 228 -18.60 0.19 54.72
N LEU A 229 -17.87 0.85 55.61
CA LEU A 229 -17.00 0.19 56.59
C LEU A 229 -17.82 -0.73 57.50
N ASP A 230 -17.57 -2.03 57.37
CA ASP A 230 -18.09 -3.06 58.26
C ASP A 230 -17.01 -3.48 59.26
N VAL A 231 -17.39 -3.61 60.53
CA VAL A 231 -16.51 -4.01 61.63
C VAL A 231 -17.03 -5.31 62.22
N SER A 232 -16.24 -6.37 62.13
CA SER A 232 -16.55 -7.65 62.75
C SER A 232 -15.45 -8.08 63.70
N VAL A 233 -15.82 -8.44 64.93
CA VAL A 233 -14.90 -8.96 65.94
C VAL A 233 -15.19 -10.46 66.12
N ARG A 234 -14.19 -11.31 65.88
CA ARG A 234 -14.32 -12.77 66.04
C ARG A 234 -12.97 -13.38 66.35
N ASP A 235 -12.94 -14.36 67.25
CA ASP A 235 -11.75 -15.18 67.57
C ASP A 235 -10.51 -14.36 67.98
N GLY A 236 -10.71 -13.29 68.75
CA GLY A 236 -9.63 -12.38 69.16
C GLY A 236 -9.02 -11.57 68.02
N LEU A 237 -9.74 -11.40 66.90
CA LEU A 237 -9.35 -10.62 65.73
C LEU A 237 -10.45 -9.62 65.37
N THR A 238 -10.05 -8.38 65.13
CA THR A 238 -10.94 -7.35 64.59
C THR A 238 -10.70 -7.21 63.09
N ARG A 239 -11.75 -7.40 62.28
CA ARG A 239 -11.73 -7.28 60.83
C ARG A 239 -12.56 -6.09 60.39
N LEU A 240 -11.92 -5.21 59.62
CA LEU A 240 -12.55 -4.08 58.96
C LEU A 240 -12.59 -4.34 57.46
N SER A 241 -13.76 -4.18 56.83
CA SER A 241 -13.92 -4.29 55.38
C SER A 241 -14.70 -3.13 54.80
N PHE A 242 -14.25 -2.60 53.66
CA PHE A 242 -14.96 -1.54 52.93
C PHE A 242 -14.71 -1.65 51.42
N PRO A 243 -15.60 -1.12 50.56
CA PRO A 243 -15.46 -1.20 49.10
C PRO A 243 -14.19 -0.50 48.57
N ALA A 244 -13.54 -1.10 47.59
CA ALA A 244 -12.38 -0.54 46.90
C ALA A 244 -12.84 0.39 45.75
N VAL A 245 -13.09 1.66 46.07
CA VAL A 245 -13.53 2.69 45.11
C VAL A 245 -12.32 3.49 44.60
N GLY A 246 -12.05 3.44 43.29
CA GLY A 246 -10.94 4.18 42.64
C GLY A 246 -9.69 3.35 42.34
N ARG A 247 -8.69 3.96 41.68
CA ARG A 247 -7.41 3.32 41.34
C ARG A 247 -6.38 3.41 42.48
N ASP A 248 -6.51 4.38 43.37
CA ASP A 248 -5.56 4.60 44.46
C ASP A 248 -5.85 3.67 45.65
N VAL A 249 -4.79 3.08 46.21
CA VAL A 249 -4.87 2.22 47.39
C VAL A 249 -4.64 3.07 48.64
N PRO A 250 -5.58 3.10 49.60
CA PRO A 250 -5.42 3.88 50.83
C PRO A 250 -4.12 3.55 51.56
N GLY A 251 -3.46 4.57 52.10
CA GLY A 251 -2.32 4.40 52.99
C GLY A 251 -2.78 4.04 54.39
N VAL A 252 -1.95 3.27 55.11
CA VAL A 252 -2.15 2.98 56.53
C VAL A 252 -0.88 3.36 57.28
N ARG A 253 -1.01 4.13 58.37
CA ARG A 253 0.14 4.56 59.17
C ARG A 253 -0.14 4.51 60.67
N PRO A 254 0.85 4.14 61.49
CA PRO A 254 0.70 4.15 62.94
C PRO A 254 0.70 5.60 63.45
N CYS A 255 0.00 5.81 64.57
CA CYS A 255 -0.01 7.08 65.29
C CYS A 255 -0.23 6.82 66.79
N PRO A 256 0.13 7.75 67.70
CA PRO A 256 -0.07 7.55 69.12
C PRO A 256 -1.53 7.18 69.44
N GLY A 257 -1.75 6.01 70.04
CA GLY A 257 -3.08 5.51 70.41
C GLY A 257 -3.85 4.77 69.30
N GLY A 258 -3.33 4.61 68.08
CA GLY A 258 -4.04 3.90 67.02
C GLY A 258 -3.40 3.93 65.64
N TRP A 259 -4.21 3.80 64.59
CA TRP A 259 -3.78 3.81 63.19
C TRP A 259 -4.60 4.82 62.39
N ILE A 260 -4.01 5.43 61.38
CA ILE A 260 -4.70 6.34 60.45
C ILE A 260 -4.76 5.69 59.07
N LEU A 261 -5.98 5.58 58.53
CA LEU A 261 -6.19 5.29 57.12
C LEU A 261 -6.33 6.61 56.35
N ASP A 262 -5.58 6.75 55.27
CA ASP A 262 -5.52 7.96 54.44
C ASP A 262 -5.84 7.62 52.99
N ALA A 263 -6.93 8.17 52.45
CA ALA A 263 -7.36 7.88 51.08
C ALA A 263 -6.53 8.61 50.01
N ASP A 264 -5.86 9.71 50.37
CA ASP A 264 -5.10 10.55 49.42
C ASP A 264 -3.60 10.17 49.34
N SER A 265 -3.10 9.41 50.31
CA SER A 265 -1.67 9.08 50.41
C SER A 265 -1.43 7.60 50.10
N GLY A 266 -0.91 7.31 48.91
CA GLY A 266 -0.52 5.96 48.49
C GLY A 266 0.81 5.46 49.07
N ASP A 267 1.59 6.30 49.75
CA ASP A 267 2.84 5.93 50.42
C ASP A 267 2.80 6.36 51.89
N GLY A 268 2.72 5.37 52.78
CA GLY A 268 3.08 5.56 54.19
C GLY A 268 4.60 5.38 54.36
N PRO A 269 5.21 5.93 55.44
CA PRO A 269 6.59 5.63 55.80
C PRO A 269 6.68 4.18 56.31
N SER A 270 6.77 3.23 55.37
CA SER A 270 6.94 1.80 55.65
C SER A 270 8.05 1.25 54.77
N ALA A 271 8.90 0.37 55.33
CA ALA A 271 9.89 -0.36 54.55
C ALA A 271 9.24 -1.59 53.88
N PRO A 272 9.62 -1.94 52.64
CA PRO A 272 9.14 -3.17 52.01
C PRO A 272 9.71 -4.40 52.72
N PHE A 273 8.98 -5.53 52.72
CA PHE A 273 9.52 -6.79 53.21
C PHE A 273 10.71 -7.25 52.35
N GLU A 274 11.86 -7.48 52.97
CA GLU A 274 12.97 -8.18 52.31
C GLU A 274 12.72 -9.69 52.33
N MET A 275 13.08 -10.36 51.24
CA MET A 275 12.73 -11.75 51.00
C MET A 275 14.00 -12.59 50.84
N THR A 276 14.27 -13.48 51.79
CA THR A 276 15.49 -14.30 51.82
C THR A 276 15.16 -15.79 51.88
N ALA A 277 15.83 -16.60 51.05
CA ALA A 277 15.72 -18.04 51.13
C ALA A 277 16.57 -18.57 52.30
N GLU A 278 15.98 -19.29 53.25
CA GLU A 278 16.67 -19.81 54.42
C GLU A 278 16.16 -21.22 54.75
N ASN A 279 17.05 -22.18 55.03
CA ASN A 279 16.72 -23.53 55.51
C ASN A 279 15.63 -24.29 54.71
N GLY A 280 15.57 -24.10 53.39
CA GLY A 280 14.56 -24.75 52.53
C GLY A 280 13.17 -24.12 52.58
N GLY A 281 13.00 -23.02 53.32
CA GLY A 281 11.82 -22.17 53.33
C GLY A 281 12.15 -20.74 52.92
N MET A 282 11.25 -19.80 53.21
CA MET A 282 11.40 -18.41 52.78
C MET A 282 11.10 -17.44 53.93
N LEU A 283 12.09 -16.62 54.28
CA LEU A 283 12.01 -15.62 55.33
C LEU A 283 11.64 -14.25 54.72
N PHE A 284 10.58 -13.65 55.25
CA PHE A 284 10.19 -12.28 55.00
C PHE A 284 10.59 -11.42 56.19
N SER A 285 11.61 -10.58 56.03
CA SER A 285 12.13 -9.73 57.10
C SER A 285 11.08 -8.71 57.53
N ALA A 286 10.63 -8.81 58.78
CA ALA A 286 9.67 -7.90 59.38
C ALA A 286 10.33 -7.23 60.60
N PRO A 287 10.30 -5.89 60.70
CA PRO A 287 10.83 -5.17 61.87
C PRO A 287 10.13 -5.56 63.19
N ASP A 288 8.80 -5.70 63.17
CA ASP A 288 7.99 -5.96 64.37
C ASP A 288 6.87 -7.00 64.08
N PRO A 289 7.19 -8.29 63.91
CA PRO A 289 6.19 -9.34 63.69
C PRO A 289 5.40 -9.63 64.97
N VAL A 290 4.07 -9.67 64.87
CA VAL A 290 3.17 -9.87 66.02
C VAL A 290 2.57 -11.27 66.04
N ARG A 291 1.93 -11.67 64.93
CA ARG A 291 1.13 -12.91 64.87
C ARG A 291 0.96 -13.39 63.44
N THR A 292 0.86 -14.71 63.23
CA THR A 292 0.44 -15.29 61.96
C THR A 292 -0.97 -15.87 62.06
N LEU A 293 -1.72 -15.78 60.96
CA LEU A 293 -3.11 -16.20 60.85
C LEU A 293 -3.31 -17.01 59.57
N ARG A 294 -4.25 -17.96 59.60
CA ARG A 294 -4.77 -18.61 58.40
C ARG A 294 -6.26 -18.31 58.30
N ILE A 295 -6.66 -17.56 57.28
CA ILE A 295 -8.06 -17.16 57.06
C ILE A 295 -8.52 -17.59 55.66
N ALA A 296 -9.83 -17.69 55.45
CA ALA A 296 -10.38 -17.82 54.11
C ALA A 296 -10.59 -16.42 53.51
N ASP A 297 -10.18 -16.24 52.25
CA ASP A 297 -10.48 -15.03 51.48
C ASP A 297 -12.01 -14.91 51.32
N PRO A 298 -12.65 -13.81 51.79
CA PRO A 298 -14.09 -13.64 51.69
C PRO A 298 -14.63 -13.62 50.26
N VAL A 299 -13.79 -13.32 49.26
CA VAL A 299 -14.19 -13.25 47.85
C VAL A 299 -13.93 -14.58 47.12
N THR A 300 -12.72 -15.13 47.28
CA THR A 300 -12.32 -16.33 46.50
C THR A 300 -12.47 -17.65 47.27
N GLY A 301 -12.70 -17.60 48.59
CA GLY A 301 -12.74 -18.77 49.47
C GLY A 301 -11.38 -19.45 49.69
N ARG A 302 -10.29 -18.94 49.09
CA ARG A 302 -8.95 -19.54 49.18
C ARG A 302 -8.29 -19.27 50.53
N ALA A 303 -7.37 -20.15 50.94
CA ALA A 303 -6.62 -19.98 52.17
C ALA A 303 -5.56 -18.87 52.03
N LEU A 304 -5.68 -17.84 52.88
CA LEU A 304 -4.69 -16.79 53.06
C LEU A 304 -3.89 -17.04 54.35
N LEU A 305 -2.57 -17.07 54.22
CA LEU A 305 -1.64 -17.01 55.34
C LEU A 305 -1.23 -15.55 55.54
N VAL A 306 -1.59 -14.97 56.68
CA VAL A 306 -1.41 -13.54 56.96
C VAL A 306 -0.47 -13.34 58.14
N GLY A 307 0.54 -12.50 57.99
CA GLY A 307 1.43 -12.04 59.06
C GLY A 307 1.10 -10.61 59.48
N LEU A 308 0.72 -10.42 60.76
CA LEU A 308 0.41 -9.12 61.35
C LEU A 308 1.67 -8.44 61.89
N VAL A 309 1.83 -7.15 61.63
CA VAL A 309 2.97 -6.32 62.10
C VAL A 309 2.48 -5.13 62.91
N SER A 310 3.22 -4.71 63.94
CA SER A 310 2.91 -3.51 64.74
C SER A 310 3.98 -2.43 64.54
N GLY A 311 3.71 -1.17 64.88
CA GLY A 311 4.71 -0.10 64.91
C GLY A 311 5.23 0.39 63.54
N SER A 312 5.67 -0.50 62.66
CA SER A 312 6.03 -0.20 61.28
C SER A 312 5.22 -1.08 60.33
N ALA A 313 4.43 -0.45 59.46
CA ALA A 313 3.48 -1.12 58.57
C ALA A 313 4.21 -1.72 57.35
N GLY A 314 5.21 -2.59 57.58
CA GLY A 314 5.95 -3.27 56.53
C GLY A 314 5.00 -3.78 55.44
N TYR A 315 5.36 -3.57 54.17
CA TYR A 315 4.41 -3.69 53.06
C TYR A 315 4.96 -4.55 51.92
N VAL A 316 4.05 -5.10 51.11
CA VAL A 316 4.37 -5.79 49.86
C VAL A 316 3.86 -4.93 48.70
N GLY A 317 4.77 -4.21 48.03
CA GLY A 317 4.39 -3.28 46.96
C GLY A 317 3.85 -3.98 45.71
N ALA A 318 4.58 -4.96 45.19
CA ALA A 318 4.19 -5.78 44.07
C ALA A 318 4.00 -7.23 44.51
N GLY A 319 2.90 -7.84 44.08
CA GLY A 319 2.63 -9.25 44.35
C GLY A 319 3.66 -10.13 43.66
N LEU A 320 3.98 -11.27 44.27
CA LEU A 320 4.98 -12.21 43.75
C LEU A 320 4.35 -13.59 43.57
N GLY A 321 4.23 -14.04 42.32
CA GLY A 321 3.82 -15.41 42.02
C GLY A 321 5.00 -16.38 42.12
N ARG A 322 4.83 -17.48 42.86
CA ARG A 322 5.78 -18.60 42.92
C ARG A 322 5.06 -19.92 42.68
N VAL A 323 5.80 -21.00 42.48
CA VAL A 323 5.22 -22.33 42.37
C VAL A 323 4.71 -22.73 43.75
N GLY A 324 3.40 -22.91 43.90
CA GLY A 324 2.75 -23.35 45.14
C GLY A 324 2.18 -22.24 46.03
N TYR A 325 2.55 -20.97 45.86
CA TYR A 325 1.98 -19.84 46.58
C TYR A 325 2.10 -18.52 45.81
N SER A 326 1.29 -17.53 46.15
CA SER A 326 1.47 -16.16 45.69
C SER A 326 1.49 -15.18 46.86
N VAL A 327 2.46 -14.27 46.88
CA VAL A 327 2.50 -13.16 47.83
C VAL A 327 1.64 -12.04 47.26
N ARG A 328 0.65 -11.59 48.02
CA ARG A 328 -0.31 -10.56 47.60
C ARG A 328 0.23 -9.17 47.95
N PRO A 329 -0.07 -8.14 47.12
CA PRO A 329 0.20 -6.76 47.51
C PRO A 329 -0.52 -6.40 48.81
N SER A 330 0.19 -5.76 49.72
CA SER A 330 -0.31 -5.29 51.02
C SER A 330 0.30 -3.93 51.34
N ARG A 331 -0.42 -3.13 52.13
CA ARG A 331 0.07 -1.84 52.65
C ARG A 331 0.54 -1.92 54.10
N ALA A 332 0.15 -2.99 54.79
CA ALA A 332 0.69 -3.39 56.07
C ALA A 332 0.59 -4.91 56.19
N GLY A 333 1.57 -5.53 56.84
CA GLY A 333 1.60 -6.97 57.08
C GLY A 333 1.86 -7.77 55.80
N LEU A 334 2.04 -9.08 55.98
CA LEU A 334 2.34 -10.01 54.89
C LEU A 334 1.09 -10.82 54.55
N VAL A 335 0.78 -11.01 53.27
CA VAL A 335 -0.37 -11.80 52.83
C VAL A 335 0.08 -12.78 51.75
N ILE A 336 -0.13 -14.07 52.01
CA ILE A 336 0.24 -15.15 51.09
C ILE A 336 -1.00 -15.96 50.78
N GLU A 337 -1.36 -16.03 49.50
CA GLU A 337 -2.35 -16.94 48.99
C GLU A 337 -1.72 -18.32 48.81
N ALA A 338 -2.15 -19.28 49.63
CA ALA A 338 -1.64 -20.64 49.58
C ALA A 338 -2.35 -21.41 48.46
N LEU A 339 -1.59 -21.86 47.45
CA LEU A 339 -2.10 -22.74 46.38
C LEU A 339 -1.94 -24.23 46.75
N SER A 340 -1.41 -24.53 47.94
CA SER A 340 -1.24 -25.87 48.49
C SER A 340 -1.56 -25.87 49.98
N ASP A 341 -2.27 -26.91 50.45
CA ASP A 341 -2.62 -27.08 51.86
C ASP A 341 -1.43 -27.40 52.77
N ARG A 342 -0.28 -27.75 52.18
CA ARG A 342 0.95 -28.09 52.90
C ARG A 342 1.74 -26.88 53.38
N LEU A 343 1.32 -25.66 53.01
CA LEU A 343 2.03 -24.43 53.37
C LEU A 343 1.66 -23.95 54.76
N GLU A 344 2.68 -23.53 55.49
CA GLU A 344 2.54 -22.95 56.83
C GLU A 344 3.39 -21.68 56.96
N LEU A 345 2.81 -20.63 57.56
CA LEU A 345 3.51 -19.39 57.85
C LEU A 345 3.77 -19.32 59.36
N ARG A 346 5.04 -19.38 59.74
CA ARG A 346 5.50 -19.36 61.13
C ARG A 346 6.14 -18.01 61.46
N MET A 347 6.02 -17.58 62.70
CA MET A 347 6.71 -16.39 63.18
C MET A 347 8.17 -16.71 63.51
N ALA A 348 9.09 -15.86 63.06
CA ALA A 348 10.53 -15.93 63.34
C ALA A 348 10.97 -14.66 64.09
N LYS A 349 12.16 -14.70 64.71
CA LYS A 349 12.70 -13.55 65.47
C LYS A 349 12.91 -12.29 64.60
N THR A 350 13.12 -12.48 63.31
CA THR A 350 13.44 -11.42 62.34
C THR A 350 12.34 -11.24 61.28
N GLY A 351 11.17 -11.87 61.44
CA GLY A 351 10.06 -11.75 60.50
C GLY A 351 9.13 -12.96 60.41
N PHE A 352 8.66 -13.27 59.21
CA PHE A 352 7.78 -14.42 58.94
C PHE A 352 8.47 -15.46 58.07
N PHE A 353 8.41 -16.73 58.46
CA PHE A 353 9.01 -17.84 57.75
C PHE A 353 7.93 -18.72 57.12
N LEU A 354 7.91 -18.77 55.78
CA LEU A 354 7.05 -19.65 55.01
C LEU A 354 7.74 -21.00 54.79
N ASP A 355 7.03 -22.07 55.12
CA ASP A 355 7.51 -23.45 55.06
C ASP A 355 6.48 -24.38 54.40
N ALA A 356 6.91 -25.57 53.98
CA ALA A 356 6.06 -26.63 53.47
C ALA A 356 6.22 -27.92 54.29
N LEU A 357 5.11 -28.42 54.82
CA LEU A 357 5.06 -29.64 55.62
C LEU A 357 5.54 -30.86 54.81
N GLY A 358 6.69 -31.41 55.19
CA GLY A 358 7.22 -32.69 54.69
C GLY A 358 8.17 -32.64 53.48
N ALA A 359 8.48 -31.46 52.92
CA ALA A 359 9.51 -31.29 51.90
C ALA A 359 9.96 -29.81 51.82
N PRO A 360 11.24 -29.51 51.55
CA PRO A 360 11.68 -28.13 51.34
C PRO A 360 10.90 -27.51 50.18
N LEU A 361 10.55 -26.22 50.30
CA LEU A 361 10.04 -25.46 49.16
C LEU A 361 11.07 -25.61 48.04
N MET A 362 10.63 -26.07 46.85
CA MET A 362 11.50 -26.15 45.68
C MET A 362 11.87 -24.72 45.26
N LEU A 363 12.89 -24.20 45.91
CA LEU A 363 13.52 -22.93 45.62
C LEU A 363 14.23 -23.13 44.29
N ALA A 364 13.75 -22.49 43.23
CA ALA A 364 14.61 -22.19 42.10
C ALA A 364 15.72 -21.25 42.62
N HIS A 365 16.80 -21.84 43.13
CA HIS A 365 18.02 -21.15 43.50
C HIS A 365 18.69 -20.63 42.23
N GLY A 366 19.10 -19.36 42.25
CA GLY A 366 20.07 -18.84 41.29
C GLY A 366 19.51 -18.04 40.11
N ALA A 367 18.73 -17.01 40.39
CA ALA A 367 18.96 -15.74 39.70
C ALA A 367 18.87 -14.65 40.77
N GLN A 368 19.98 -13.97 41.02
CA GLN A 368 19.89 -12.58 41.45
C GLN A 368 19.09 -11.87 40.36
N ALA A 369 17.76 -11.83 40.52
CA ALA A 369 16.93 -10.84 39.88
C ALA A 369 17.27 -9.54 40.60
N GLY A 370 18.44 -8.98 40.27
CA GLY A 370 18.67 -7.56 40.46
C GLY A 370 17.44 -6.88 39.89
N SER A 371 16.78 -6.08 40.74
CA SER A 371 15.80 -5.06 40.36
C SER A 371 15.28 -5.25 38.93
N ALA A 372 14.35 -6.19 38.73
CA ALA A 372 13.46 -6.04 37.61
C ALA A 372 12.74 -4.73 37.94
N PRO A 373 12.97 -3.63 37.19
CA PRO A 373 12.21 -2.43 37.43
C PRO A 373 10.75 -2.85 37.35
N ALA A 374 9.95 -2.35 38.28
CA ALA A 374 8.51 -2.47 38.19
C ALA A 374 8.13 -2.03 36.78
N GLY A 375 7.78 -3.01 35.93
CA GLY A 375 7.13 -2.75 34.67
C GLY A 375 5.82 -2.08 35.04
N THR A 376 5.82 -0.74 35.01
CA THR A 376 4.63 0.03 34.71
C THR A 376 3.90 -0.66 33.56
N ALA A 377 2.58 -0.49 33.45
CA ALA A 377 1.73 -1.09 32.43
C ALA A 377 2.15 -0.89 30.94
N GLY A 378 3.36 -0.39 30.65
CA GLY A 378 4.02 -0.32 29.35
C GLY A 378 5.03 -1.45 29.00
N ASP A 379 5.29 -2.44 29.87
CA ASP A 379 6.21 -3.57 29.57
C ASP A 379 5.54 -4.79 28.91
N VAL A 380 4.21 -4.72 28.70
CA VAL A 380 3.44 -5.74 27.98
C VAL A 380 2.91 -5.12 26.70
N SER A 381 3.13 -5.80 25.57
CA SER A 381 2.65 -5.29 24.29
C SER A 381 1.11 -5.26 24.26
N PRO A 382 0.47 -4.15 23.84
CA PRO A 382 -0.96 -3.94 24.05
C PRO A 382 -1.87 -4.87 23.22
N LEU A 383 -1.42 -5.32 22.05
CA LEU A 383 -2.20 -6.15 21.13
C LEU A 383 -1.81 -7.63 21.27
N LEU A 384 -0.52 -7.95 21.21
CA LEU A 384 -0.04 -9.33 21.33
C LEU A 384 0.07 -9.81 22.79
N HIS A 385 -0.01 -8.91 23.77
CA HIS A 385 0.11 -9.22 25.19
C HIS A 385 1.41 -9.96 25.55
N LEU A 386 2.52 -9.55 24.92
CA LEU A 386 3.83 -10.15 25.13
C LEU A 386 4.65 -9.34 26.13
N ALA A 387 5.30 -10.03 27.07
CA ALA A 387 6.24 -9.44 28.01
C ALA A 387 7.67 -9.86 27.66
N ALA A 388 8.64 -8.98 27.88
CA ALA A 388 10.07 -9.23 27.64
C ALA A 388 10.65 -10.25 28.65
N LEU A 389 10.32 -11.53 28.48
CA LEU A 389 10.74 -12.63 29.34
C LEU A 389 11.85 -13.47 28.70
N PRO A 390 12.71 -14.13 29.49
CA PRO A 390 13.72 -15.05 28.96
C PRO A 390 13.11 -16.16 28.10
N ALA A 391 13.79 -16.56 27.03
CA ALA A 391 13.26 -17.52 26.05
C ALA A 391 12.83 -18.85 26.68
N LEU A 392 13.59 -19.38 27.64
CA LEU A 392 13.24 -20.60 28.37
C LEU A 392 11.94 -20.45 29.18
N SER A 393 11.72 -19.27 29.79
CA SER A 393 10.47 -18.97 30.49
C SER A 393 9.30 -18.93 29.52
N VAL A 394 9.47 -18.31 28.34
CA VAL A 394 8.43 -18.27 27.30
C VAL A 394 8.11 -19.67 26.76
N GLN A 395 9.12 -20.52 26.55
CA GLN A 395 8.94 -21.91 26.15
C GLN A 395 8.15 -22.73 27.17
N GLU A 396 8.46 -22.57 28.46
CA GLU A 396 7.76 -23.29 29.53
C GLU A 396 6.32 -22.81 29.69
N MET A 397 6.07 -21.49 29.62
CA MET A 397 4.72 -20.95 29.62
C MET A 397 3.91 -21.44 28.41
N ARG A 398 4.53 -21.54 27.23
CA ARG A 398 3.88 -22.09 26.03
C ARG A 398 3.49 -23.55 26.24
N ARG A 399 4.39 -24.36 26.80
CA ARG A 399 4.14 -25.77 27.12
C ARG A 399 2.94 -25.91 28.06
N ARG A 400 2.88 -25.11 29.11
CA ARG A 400 1.76 -25.10 30.07
C ARG A 400 0.45 -24.66 29.44
N ALA A 401 0.46 -23.57 28.66
CA ALA A 401 -0.73 -23.10 27.94
C ALA A 401 -1.28 -24.18 26.99
N TRP A 402 -0.40 -24.93 26.32
CA TRP A 402 -0.78 -26.07 25.51
C TRP A 402 -1.40 -27.22 26.31
N GLN A 403 -0.81 -27.58 27.46
CA GLN A 403 -1.35 -28.61 28.35
C GLN A 403 -2.71 -28.21 28.92
N GLU A 404 -2.85 -26.96 29.36
CA GLU A 404 -4.11 -26.36 29.81
C GLU A 404 -5.19 -26.43 28.72
N ALA A 405 -4.85 -26.09 27.47
CA ALA A 405 -5.76 -26.21 26.33
C ALA A 405 -6.18 -27.65 26.04
N ALA A 406 -5.30 -28.63 26.27
CA ALA A 406 -5.58 -30.05 26.02
C ALA A 406 -6.56 -30.63 27.06
N ILE A 407 -6.46 -30.23 28.32
CA ILE A 407 -7.31 -30.75 29.41
C ILE A 407 -8.57 -29.91 29.65
N ALA A 408 -8.66 -28.70 29.10
CA ALA A 408 -9.83 -27.84 29.22
C ALA A 408 -11.06 -28.41 28.49
N ALA A 409 -12.25 -28.15 29.06
CA ALA A 409 -13.52 -28.44 28.41
C ALA A 409 -13.68 -27.60 27.12
N PRO A 410 -14.42 -28.07 26.10
CA PRO A 410 -14.48 -27.39 24.79
C PRO A 410 -14.79 -25.89 24.83
N ALA A 411 -15.66 -25.44 25.74
CA ALA A 411 -16.00 -24.03 25.91
C ALA A 411 -14.83 -23.16 26.44
N ASP A 412 -13.95 -23.74 27.26
CA ASP A 412 -12.87 -23.04 27.97
C ASP A 412 -11.51 -23.12 27.25
N ARG A 413 -11.42 -23.83 26.12
CA ARG A 413 -10.16 -24.05 25.38
C ARG A 413 -9.62 -22.80 24.71
N SER A 414 -10.44 -21.78 24.48
CA SER A 414 -10.07 -20.61 23.68
C SER A 414 -8.98 -19.76 24.31
N THR A 415 -9.13 -19.44 25.60
CA THR A 415 -8.16 -18.64 26.36
C THR A 415 -6.75 -19.28 26.38
N PRO A 416 -6.59 -20.57 26.78
CA PRO A 416 -5.27 -21.20 26.78
C PRO A 416 -4.69 -21.39 25.36
N ARG A 417 -5.53 -21.63 24.32
CA ARG A 417 -5.08 -21.66 22.92
C ARG A 417 -4.57 -20.30 22.46
N LEU A 418 -5.30 -19.22 22.72
CA LEU A 418 -4.88 -17.87 22.37
C LEU A 418 -3.56 -17.50 23.06
N ARG A 419 -3.41 -17.87 24.34
CA ARG A 419 -2.14 -17.72 25.07
C ARG A 419 -1.01 -18.54 24.41
N ALA A 420 -1.26 -19.79 24.06
CA ALA A 420 -0.28 -20.64 23.38
C ALA A 420 0.15 -20.07 22.01
N ALA A 421 -0.79 -19.50 21.26
CA ALA A 421 -0.51 -18.86 19.96
C ALA A 421 0.36 -17.60 20.12
N ARG A 422 0.02 -16.71 21.06
CA ARG A 422 0.82 -15.50 21.37
C ARG A 422 2.24 -15.86 21.80
N LEU A 423 2.38 -16.86 22.69
CA LEU A 423 3.70 -17.32 23.13
C LEU A 423 4.48 -18.04 22.01
N SER A 424 3.80 -18.60 21.02
CA SER A 424 4.47 -19.14 19.83
C SER A 424 5.03 -18.02 18.94
N VAL A 425 4.28 -16.92 18.76
CA VAL A 425 4.80 -15.70 18.11
C VAL A 425 6.01 -15.12 18.85
N ALA A 426 5.95 -15.04 20.19
CA ALA A 426 7.06 -14.58 21.02
C ALA A 426 8.37 -15.38 20.82
N LEU A 427 8.26 -16.64 20.40
CA LEU A 427 9.36 -17.54 20.12
C LEU A 427 9.75 -17.61 18.64
N ASN A 428 9.16 -16.77 17.79
CA ASN A 428 9.29 -16.82 16.33
C ASN A 428 8.84 -18.16 15.71
N ASP A 429 7.82 -18.79 16.30
CA ASP A 429 7.21 -20.03 15.81
C ASP A 429 5.88 -19.72 15.10
N ALA A 430 6.01 -19.04 13.95
CA ALA A 430 4.88 -18.56 13.16
C ALA A 430 3.96 -19.69 12.64
N PRO A 431 4.47 -20.85 12.16
CA PRO A 431 3.61 -21.95 11.71
C PRO A 431 2.73 -22.48 12.86
N THR A 432 3.31 -22.76 14.02
CA THR A 432 2.56 -23.24 15.19
C THR A 432 1.56 -22.19 15.67
N ALA A 433 1.96 -20.92 15.76
CA ALA A 433 1.08 -19.83 16.16
C ALA A 433 -0.15 -19.73 15.23
N ARG A 434 0.08 -19.87 13.92
CA ARG A 434 -0.96 -19.84 12.91
C ARG A 434 -1.91 -21.03 13.06
N ASP A 435 -1.40 -22.25 13.14
CA ASP A 435 -2.22 -23.46 13.24
C ASP A 435 -3.15 -23.41 14.46
N ILE A 436 -2.62 -22.94 15.60
CA ILE A 436 -3.43 -22.73 16.81
C ILE A 436 -4.52 -21.69 16.56
N THR A 437 -4.18 -20.59 15.90
CA THR A 437 -5.08 -19.46 15.66
C THR A 437 -6.17 -19.81 14.64
N ASP A 438 -5.83 -20.50 13.56
CA ASP A 438 -6.79 -21.00 12.57
C ASP A 438 -7.71 -22.07 13.18
N THR A 439 -7.20 -22.92 14.08
CA THR A 439 -8.01 -23.87 14.84
C THR A 439 -8.95 -23.15 15.82
N LEU A 440 -8.45 -22.11 16.52
CA LEU A 440 -9.25 -21.28 17.41
C LEU A 440 -10.44 -20.64 16.68
N ILE A 441 -10.18 -20.02 15.53
CA ILE A 441 -11.21 -19.35 14.72
C ILE A 441 -12.22 -20.37 14.15
N ARG A 442 -11.75 -21.56 13.75
CA ARG A 442 -12.61 -22.63 13.24
C ARG A 442 -13.54 -23.18 14.31
N ASP A 443 -13.01 -23.42 15.51
CA ASP A 443 -13.78 -23.95 16.64
C ASP A 443 -14.71 -22.88 17.23
N GLN A 444 -14.32 -21.60 17.19
CA GLN A 444 -15.06 -20.47 17.73
C GLN A 444 -15.04 -19.28 16.75
N PRO A 445 -16.01 -19.20 15.82
CA PRO A 445 -16.06 -18.15 14.81
C PRO A 445 -16.08 -16.72 15.39
N ASP A 446 -16.72 -16.52 16.54
CA ASP A 446 -16.80 -15.22 17.22
C ASP A 446 -15.41 -14.70 17.65
N ALA A 447 -14.47 -15.60 17.97
CA ALA A 447 -13.09 -15.22 18.26
C ALA A 447 -12.40 -14.59 17.03
N GLY A 448 -12.86 -14.91 15.82
CA GLY A 448 -12.39 -14.29 14.59
C GLY A 448 -12.82 -12.83 14.42
N ALA A 449 -13.82 -12.35 15.18
CA ALA A 449 -14.23 -10.96 15.19
C ALA A 449 -13.34 -10.09 16.10
N ASP A 450 -12.72 -10.68 17.13
CA ASP A 450 -11.82 -10.01 18.07
C ASP A 450 -10.60 -9.42 17.34
N ALA A 451 -10.42 -8.11 17.47
CA ALA A 451 -9.33 -7.37 16.84
C ALA A 451 -7.94 -7.92 17.23
N SER A 452 -7.74 -8.40 18.45
CA SER A 452 -6.48 -8.97 18.92
C SER A 452 -6.16 -10.33 18.27
N VAL A 453 -7.19 -11.13 17.97
CA VAL A 453 -7.04 -12.42 17.27
C VAL A 453 -6.80 -12.19 15.78
N ARG A 454 -7.51 -11.23 15.17
CA ARG A 454 -7.25 -10.80 13.78
C ARG A 454 -5.83 -10.25 13.62
N PHE A 455 -5.38 -9.41 14.55
CA PHE A 455 -4.03 -8.89 14.60
C PHE A 455 -2.98 -9.99 14.73
N LEU A 456 -3.19 -10.94 15.66
CA LEU A 456 -2.30 -12.09 15.84
C LEU A 456 -2.18 -12.89 14.54
N LYS A 457 -3.29 -13.18 13.86
CA LYS A 457 -3.28 -13.87 12.56
C LYS A 457 -2.48 -13.09 11.52
N ALA A 458 -2.72 -11.79 11.38
CA ALA A 458 -1.95 -10.96 10.44
C ALA A 458 -0.45 -10.94 10.78
N ALA A 459 -0.07 -10.84 12.06
CA ALA A 459 1.31 -10.90 12.51
C ALA A 459 1.98 -12.24 12.13
N THR A 460 1.29 -13.37 12.23
CA THR A 460 1.83 -14.67 11.79
C THR A 460 2.11 -14.72 10.29
N VAL A 461 1.27 -14.09 9.46
CA VAL A 461 1.48 -14.01 8.01
C VAL A 461 2.73 -13.21 7.69
N VAL A 462 2.90 -12.06 8.37
CA VAL A 462 4.07 -11.18 8.20
C VAL A 462 5.36 -11.88 8.63
N LEU A 463 5.34 -12.62 9.75
CA LEU A 463 6.49 -13.40 10.23
C LEU A 463 6.84 -14.58 9.32
N ALA A 464 5.84 -15.25 8.77
CA ALA A 464 6.05 -16.43 7.94
C ALA A 464 6.41 -16.08 6.48
N HIS A 465 6.50 -14.79 6.13
CA HIS A 465 6.78 -14.31 4.77
C HIS A 465 5.84 -14.91 3.69
N ARG A 466 4.56 -15.12 4.01
CA ARG A 466 3.61 -15.76 3.08
C ARG A 466 3.02 -14.75 2.10
N VAL A 467 3.52 -14.76 0.86
CA VAL A 467 3.15 -13.80 -0.20
C VAL A 467 1.65 -13.83 -0.51
N ASP A 468 1.04 -15.01 -0.62
CA ASP A 468 -0.36 -15.18 -1.03
C ASP A 468 -1.38 -14.50 -0.09
N GLU A 469 -1.05 -14.39 1.19
CA GLU A 469 -1.96 -13.87 2.22
C GLU A 469 -1.55 -12.48 2.72
N GLN A 470 -0.47 -11.93 2.17
CA GLN A 470 0.11 -10.67 2.63
C GLN A 470 -0.85 -9.49 2.40
N GLU A 471 -1.64 -9.53 1.33
CA GLU A 471 -2.63 -8.48 1.04
C GLU A 471 -3.77 -8.47 2.06
N ASP A 472 -4.28 -9.65 2.43
CA ASP A 472 -5.30 -9.81 3.46
C ASP A 472 -4.77 -9.39 4.84
N ALA A 473 -3.53 -9.76 5.15
CA ALA A 473 -2.86 -9.33 6.37
C ALA A 473 -2.67 -7.81 6.41
N MET A 474 -2.26 -7.19 5.31
CA MET A 474 -2.17 -5.73 5.20
C MET A 474 -3.52 -5.04 5.43
N ARG A 475 -4.59 -5.52 4.79
CA ARG A 475 -5.94 -4.96 5.01
C ARG A 475 -6.39 -5.09 6.47
N THR A 476 -6.04 -6.20 7.12
CA THR A 476 -6.32 -6.40 8.55
C THR A 476 -5.52 -5.44 9.41
N LEU A 477 -4.24 -5.23 9.11
CA LEU A 477 -3.37 -4.34 9.87
C LEU A 477 -3.76 -2.86 9.69
N ASP A 478 -4.25 -2.47 8.52
CA ASP A 478 -4.73 -1.12 8.21
C ASP A 478 -6.13 -0.80 8.79
N ASP A 479 -6.76 -1.76 9.47
CA ASP A 479 -8.06 -1.57 10.13
C ASP A 479 -8.00 -0.44 11.19
N PRO A 480 -8.86 0.60 11.09
CA PRO A 480 -8.95 1.66 12.09
C PRO A 480 -9.19 1.17 13.52
N ASP A 481 -9.85 0.02 13.71
CA ASP A 481 -10.16 -0.55 15.02
C ASP A 481 -8.91 -0.92 15.83
N LEU A 482 -7.78 -1.17 15.15
CA LEU A 482 -6.50 -1.46 15.81
C LEU A 482 -5.81 -0.20 16.36
N GLY A 483 -6.29 0.99 15.99
CA GLY A 483 -5.74 2.28 16.40
C GLY A 483 -4.30 2.52 15.91
N ASN A 484 -3.65 3.58 16.40
CA ASN A 484 -2.25 3.89 16.05
C ASN A 484 -1.31 3.61 17.22
N THR A 485 -1.42 2.42 17.81
CA THR A 485 -0.49 1.98 18.86
C THR A 485 0.91 1.73 18.26
N PRO A 486 2.01 1.90 19.02
CA PRO A 486 3.35 1.59 18.52
C PRO A 486 3.46 0.16 17.96
N GLU A 487 2.78 -0.80 18.59
CA GLU A 487 2.71 -2.18 18.11
C GLU A 487 2.00 -2.28 16.75
N ALA A 488 0.83 -1.64 16.58
CA ALA A 488 0.14 -1.63 15.28
C ALA A 488 0.99 -0.97 14.18
N LEU A 489 1.66 0.15 14.49
CA LEU A 489 2.55 0.84 13.56
C LEU A 489 3.74 -0.05 13.14
N LEU A 490 4.36 -0.76 14.09
CA LEU A 490 5.46 -1.67 13.79
C LEU A 490 5.06 -2.75 12.78
N TRP A 491 3.94 -3.44 13.02
CA TRP A 491 3.49 -4.54 12.16
C TRP A 491 3.01 -4.05 10.80
N ARG A 492 2.30 -2.91 10.72
CA ARG A 492 1.98 -2.26 9.45
C ARG A 492 3.25 -1.91 8.68
N GLY A 493 4.24 -1.33 9.37
CA GLY A 493 5.51 -0.96 8.78
C GLY A 493 6.27 -2.17 8.23
N LEU A 494 6.35 -3.26 8.99
CA LEU A 494 6.97 -4.52 8.54
C LEU A 494 6.26 -5.12 7.33
N ALA A 495 4.93 -5.18 7.37
CA ALA A 495 4.13 -5.72 6.28
C ALA A 495 4.24 -4.86 5.00
N MET A 496 4.24 -3.53 5.17
CA MET A 496 4.38 -2.55 4.11
C MET A 496 5.80 -2.49 3.53
N GLY A 497 6.82 -2.67 4.37
CA GLY A 497 8.24 -2.59 3.97
C GLY A 497 8.68 -3.69 3.00
N ARG A 498 7.86 -4.73 2.83
CA ARG A 498 7.98 -5.72 1.75
C ARG A 498 7.74 -5.13 0.36
N GLN A 499 6.97 -4.04 0.28
CA GLN A 499 6.70 -3.34 -0.97
C GLN A 499 7.73 -2.21 -1.10
N ARG A 500 8.72 -2.39 -1.98
CA ARG A 500 9.81 -1.42 -2.24
C ARG A 500 9.33 0.03 -2.37
N GLU A 501 8.23 0.25 -3.10
CA GLU A 501 7.69 1.60 -3.35
C GLU A 501 7.13 2.29 -2.11
N ARG A 502 6.78 1.51 -1.08
CA ARG A 502 6.24 2.00 0.18
C ARG A 502 7.26 1.98 1.31
N GLN A 503 8.53 1.72 1.02
CA GLN A 503 9.55 1.58 2.06
C GLN A 503 9.82 2.87 2.84
N THR A 504 9.61 4.05 2.26
CA THR A 504 9.71 5.32 2.98
C THR A 504 8.62 5.43 4.05
N ASP A 505 7.38 5.10 3.69
CA ASP A 505 6.25 5.12 4.64
C ASP A 505 6.41 4.02 5.69
N ALA A 506 6.85 2.84 5.26
CA ALA A 506 7.17 1.73 6.16
C ALA A 506 8.23 2.12 7.19
N ALA A 507 9.29 2.83 6.77
CA ALA A 507 10.34 3.30 7.67
C ALA A 507 9.81 4.27 8.73
N LEU A 508 8.87 5.16 8.37
CA LEU A 508 8.23 6.07 9.32
C LEU A 508 7.35 5.31 10.34
N LEU A 509 6.59 4.31 9.87
CA LEU A 509 5.76 3.45 10.72
C LEU A 509 6.63 2.64 11.69
N ILE A 510 7.74 2.07 11.21
CA ILE A 510 8.70 1.33 12.03
C ILE A 510 9.35 2.25 13.06
N ASP A 511 9.74 3.48 12.71
CA ASP A 511 10.31 4.44 13.65
C ASP A 511 9.31 4.79 14.78
N GLY A 512 8.03 4.99 14.44
CA GLY A 512 6.96 5.20 15.43
C GLY A 512 6.65 3.94 16.26
N GLY A 513 6.82 2.75 15.69
CA GLY A 513 6.62 1.46 16.35
C GLY A 513 7.84 0.90 17.08
N PHE A 514 9.00 1.57 16.99
CA PHE A 514 10.25 1.07 17.55
C PHE A 514 10.21 0.80 19.07
N PRO A 515 9.50 1.58 19.91
CA PRO A 515 9.36 1.25 21.32
C PRO A 515 8.69 -0.11 21.56
N ALA A 516 7.72 -0.52 20.73
CA ALA A 516 7.12 -1.85 20.84
C ALA A 516 8.11 -2.96 20.47
N PHE A 517 8.95 -2.72 19.46
CA PHE A 517 10.03 -3.64 19.10
C PHE A 517 10.99 -3.84 20.28
N GLN A 518 11.40 -2.77 20.98
CA GLN A 518 12.30 -2.86 22.13
C GLN A 518 11.71 -3.70 23.28
N ALA A 519 10.40 -3.62 23.49
CA ALA A 519 9.68 -4.36 24.52
C ALA A 519 9.48 -5.86 24.18
N TYR A 520 9.84 -6.32 22.97
CA TYR A 520 9.64 -7.71 22.59
C TYR A 520 10.65 -8.69 23.20
N PRO A 521 10.23 -9.96 23.42
CA PRO A 521 11.13 -11.05 23.75
C PRO A 521 12.28 -11.18 22.75
N ALA A 522 13.46 -11.56 23.24
CA ALA A 522 14.67 -11.66 22.42
C ALA A 522 14.52 -12.52 21.15
N PRO A 523 13.83 -13.69 21.16
CA PRO A 523 13.66 -14.49 19.94
C PRO A 523 12.88 -13.74 18.84
N LEU A 524 11.80 -13.06 19.20
CA LEU A 524 11.01 -12.26 18.26
C LEU A 524 11.79 -11.04 17.76
N ARG A 525 12.53 -10.34 18.65
CA ARG A 525 13.40 -9.23 18.22
C ARG A 525 14.46 -9.68 17.23
N ALA A 526 15.14 -10.79 17.50
CA ALA A 526 16.16 -11.34 16.62
C ALA A 526 15.61 -11.71 15.23
N ALA A 527 14.37 -12.21 15.17
CA ALA A 527 13.70 -12.52 13.91
C ALA A 527 13.32 -11.28 13.10
N LEU A 528 12.85 -10.22 13.77
CA LEU A 528 12.41 -8.97 13.12
C LEU A 528 13.54 -8.00 12.79
N ALA A 529 14.66 -8.08 13.52
CA ALA A 529 15.75 -7.11 13.42
C ALA A 529 16.34 -6.96 12.01
N PRO A 530 16.60 -8.03 11.22
CA PRO A 530 17.16 -7.89 9.88
C PRO A 530 16.27 -7.07 8.93
N ASP A 531 14.96 -7.32 8.94
CA ASP A 531 14.00 -6.60 8.09
C ASP A 531 13.86 -5.14 8.54
N ILE A 532 13.78 -4.89 9.86
CA ILE A 532 13.73 -3.53 10.41
C ILE A 532 14.99 -2.74 10.04
N ALA A 533 16.17 -3.32 10.26
CA ALA A 533 17.44 -2.69 9.95
C ALA A 533 17.56 -2.38 8.45
N GLU A 534 17.14 -3.31 7.59
CA GLU A 534 17.11 -3.09 6.14
C GLU A 534 16.18 -1.93 5.76
N ILE A 535 14.93 -1.91 6.22
CA ILE A 535 13.96 -0.86 5.85
C ILE A 535 14.44 0.51 6.34
N LEU A 536 14.94 0.59 7.57
CA LEU A 536 15.47 1.83 8.14
C LEU A 536 16.70 2.31 7.36
N GLY A 537 17.69 1.44 7.15
CA GLY A 537 18.93 1.79 6.43
C GLY A 537 18.67 2.19 4.97
N ARG A 538 17.68 1.54 4.33
CA ARG A 538 17.35 1.77 2.93
C ARG A 538 16.54 3.02 2.69
N SER A 539 15.67 3.43 3.61
CA SER A 539 14.63 4.42 3.30
C SER A 539 14.37 5.47 4.38
N ALA A 540 14.74 5.24 5.65
CA ALA A 540 14.53 6.24 6.70
C ALA A 540 15.42 7.50 6.49
N PRO A 541 15.01 8.66 7.06
CA PRO A 541 15.89 9.82 7.16
C PRO A 541 17.21 9.47 7.85
N PRO A 542 18.38 9.92 7.34
CA PRO A 542 19.69 9.45 7.81
C PRO A 542 19.91 9.56 9.32
N ASP A 543 19.54 10.69 9.93
CA ASP A 543 19.72 10.92 11.37
C ASP A 543 18.92 9.92 12.22
N ARG A 544 17.67 9.66 11.80
CA ARG A 544 16.80 8.69 12.48
C ARG A 544 17.27 7.26 12.25
N ALA A 545 17.65 6.92 11.02
CA ALA A 545 18.21 5.63 10.68
C ALA A 545 19.44 5.34 11.55
N GLY A 546 20.38 6.28 11.64
CA GLY A 546 21.59 6.16 12.44
C GLY A 546 21.29 5.98 13.93
N ALA A 547 20.35 6.75 14.49
CA ALA A 547 19.95 6.62 15.89
C ALA A 547 19.36 5.23 16.20
N ARG A 548 18.49 4.69 15.33
CA ARG A 548 17.88 3.37 15.51
C ARG A 548 18.84 2.22 15.28
N LEU A 549 19.68 2.32 14.26
CA LEU A 549 20.70 1.31 13.98
C LEU A 549 21.73 1.27 15.11
N ALA A 550 22.08 2.40 15.75
CA ALA A 550 22.97 2.40 16.91
C ALA A 550 22.42 1.65 18.14
N ASP A 551 21.11 1.39 18.21
CA ASP A 551 20.47 0.69 19.32
C ASP A 551 20.89 -0.80 19.40
N PRO A 552 21.41 -1.28 20.55
CA PRO A 552 21.78 -2.68 20.73
C PRO A 552 20.63 -3.68 20.61
N ALA A 553 19.38 -3.24 20.80
CA ALA A 553 18.21 -4.09 20.68
C ALA A 553 17.96 -4.55 19.23
N LEU A 554 18.49 -3.82 18.25
CA LEU A 554 18.38 -4.10 16.82
C LEU A 554 19.63 -4.83 16.31
N ALA A 555 19.82 -6.09 16.72
CA ALA A 555 20.89 -6.94 16.22
C ALA A 555 20.30 -8.17 15.51
N PRO A 556 20.80 -8.59 14.32
CA PRO A 556 21.91 -7.99 13.56
C PRO A 556 21.52 -6.73 12.77
N ARG A 557 22.46 -5.78 12.61
CA ARG A 557 22.24 -4.46 11.96
C ARG A 557 23.18 -4.09 10.82
N ASP A 558 24.29 -4.80 10.66
CA ASP A 558 25.36 -4.49 9.71
C ASP A 558 24.87 -4.20 8.29
N PHE A 559 23.86 -4.94 7.81
CA PHE A 559 23.31 -4.74 6.47
C PHE A 559 22.58 -3.39 6.35
N GLY A 560 21.77 -3.03 7.35
CA GLY A 560 21.11 -1.72 7.42
C GLY A 560 22.10 -0.57 7.57
N GLU A 561 23.14 -0.75 8.37
CA GLU A 561 24.24 0.23 8.50
C GLU A 561 24.98 0.44 7.17
N ALA A 562 25.24 -0.64 6.41
CA ALA A 562 25.87 -0.55 5.10
C ALA A 562 24.98 0.17 4.06
N LEU A 563 23.67 -0.07 4.08
CA LEU A 563 22.70 0.64 3.24
C LEU A 563 22.68 2.15 3.56
N LEU A 564 22.68 2.50 4.85
CA LEU A 564 22.76 3.89 5.29
C LEU A 564 24.08 4.54 4.87
N ALA A 565 25.20 3.83 5.04
CA ALA A 565 26.52 4.28 4.62
C ALA A 565 26.57 4.56 3.11
N SER A 566 25.98 3.67 2.30
CA SER A 566 25.87 3.84 0.84
C SER A 566 25.11 5.11 0.47
N ARG A 567 23.96 5.35 1.09
CA ARG A 567 23.10 6.53 0.85
C ARG A 567 23.70 7.85 1.35
N THR A 568 24.61 7.81 2.32
CA THR A 568 25.22 9.00 2.94
C THR A 568 26.60 9.33 2.38
N GLY A 569 27.04 8.67 1.30
CA GLY A 569 28.32 8.91 0.64
C GLY A 569 29.52 8.20 1.28
N HIS A 570 29.30 7.32 2.27
CA HIS A 570 30.33 6.48 2.88
C HIS A 570 30.53 5.16 2.12
N GLU A 571 30.71 5.27 0.80
CA GLU A 571 30.66 4.15 -0.15
C GLU A 571 31.75 3.10 0.10
N GLY A 572 32.93 3.52 0.55
CA GLY A 572 34.02 2.61 0.91
C GLY A 572 33.67 1.70 2.10
N THR A 573 33.08 2.27 3.15
CA THR A 573 32.62 1.54 4.33
C THR A 573 31.45 0.62 3.99
N ALA A 574 30.52 1.10 3.16
CA ALA A 574 29.39 0.31 2.67
C ALA A 574 29.87 -0.91 1.88
N LEU A 575 30.76 -0.71 0.90
CA LEU A 575 31.28 -1.78 0.06
C LEU A 575 32.07 -2.81 0.87
N ALA A 576 32.91 -2.37 1.80
CA ALA A 576 33.64 -3.27 2.69
C ALA A 576 32.70 -4.12 3.55
N THR A 577 31.60 -3.53 4.03
CA THR A 577 30.59 -4.23 4.83
C THR A 577 29.80 -5.21 3.98
N PHE A 578 29.34 -4.82 2.79
CA PHE A 578 28.66 -5.73 1.87
C PHE A 578 29.56 -6.90 1.46
N ASP A 579 30.84 -6.66 1.16
CA ASP A 579 31.77 -7.72 0.77
C ASP A 579 32.05 -8.72 1.89
N ARG A 580 32.04 -8.26 3.14
CA ARG A 580 32.13 -9.12 4.32
C ARG A 580 30.86 -9.95 4.48
N LEU A 581 29.69 -9.34 4.42
CA LEU A 581 28.40 -10.02 4.53
C LEU A 581 28.17 -11.03 3.39
N ALA A 582 28.62 -10.70 2.18
CA ALA A 582 28.58 -11.57 0.99
C ALA A 582 29.37 -12.88 1.15
N LYS A 583 30.26 -12.98 2.14
CA LYS A 583 31.06 -14.17 2.48
C LYS A 583 30.56 -14.86 3.76
N GLY A 584 29.51 -14.34 4.38
CA GLY A 584 28.95 -14.87 5.63
C GLY A 584 28.23 -16.21 5.45
N ALA A 585 27.92 -16.85 6.58
CA ALA A 585 27.17 -18.11 6.61
C ALA A 585 25.66 -17.93 6.40
N ASP A 586 25.11 -16.74 6.67
CA ASP A 586 23.73 -16.40 6.36
C ASP A 586 23.59 -16.15 4.85
N LEU A 587 23.02 -17.13 4.15
CA LEU A 587 22.86 -17.10 2.70
C LEU A 587 21.93 -15.98 2.22
N VAL A 588 20.91 -15.63 3.02
CA VAL A 588 19.96 -14.56 2.67
C VAL A 588 20.64 -13.21 2.76
N ALA A 589 21.34 -12.94 3.86
CA ALA A 589 22.12 -11.72 4.02
C ALA A 589 23.26 -11.65 2.98
N ALA A 590 23.91 -12.77 2.67
CA ALA A 590 24.97 -12.84 1.68
C ALA A 590 24.47 -12.49 0.27
N ALA A 591 23.32 -13.02 -0.16
CA ALA A 591 22.72 -12.72 -1.46
C ALA A 591 22.32 -11.23 -1.57
N LYS A 592 21.64 -10.70 -0.55
CA LYS A 592 21.29 -9.27 -0.47
C LYS A 592 22.53 -8.37 -0.51
N ALA A 593 23.59 -8.74 0.21
CA ALA A 593 24.85 -8.01 0.21
C ALA A 593 25.58 -8.08 -1.14
N ARG A 594 25.57 -9.23 -1.83
CA ARG A 594 26.11 -9.35 -3.20
C ARG A 594 25.38 -8.43 -4.17
N PHE A 595 24.05 -8.41 -4.11
CA PHE A 595 23.23 -7.53 -4.94
C PHE A 595 23.61 -6.06 -4.76
N GLU A 596 23.60 -5.57 -3.52
CA GLU A 596 23.95 -4.18 -3.21
C GLU A 596 25.41 -3.86 -3.56
N SER A 597 26.33 -4.80 -3.38
CA SER A 597 27.74 -4.66 -3.73
C SER A 597 27.95 -4.54 -5.25
N ILE A 598 27.21 -5.30 -6.06
CA ILE A 598 27.23 -5.18 -7.54
C ILE A 598 26.64 -3.84 -7.96
N ALA A 599 25.48 -3.47 -7.42
CA ALA A 599 24.79 -2.22 -7.72
C ALA A 599 25.67 -1.00 -7.39
N LEU A 600 26.31 -1.00 -6.22
CA LEU A 600 27.21 0.06 -5.79
C LEU A 600 28.45 0.13 -6.68
N ARG A 601 29.11 -0.99 -7.01
CA ARG A 601 30.26 -0.96 -7.93
C ARG A 601 29.91 -0.41 -9.31
N ARG A 602 28.70 -0.71 -9.81
CA ARG A 602 28.20 -0.12 -11.07
C ARG A 602 28.01 1.39 -10.93
N HIS A 603 27.38 1.85 -9.86
CA HIS A 603 27.19 3.29 -9.61
C HIS A 603 28.53 4.05 -9.55
N LEU A 604 29.56 3.45 -8.95
CA LEU A 604 30.91 4.00 -8.86
C LEU A 604 31.73 3.88 -10.16
N GLY A 605 31.18 3.31 -11.23
CA GLY A 605 31.92 3.05 -12.47
C GLY A 605 33.04 2.00 -12.33
N ARG A 606 33.08 1.25 -11.23
CA ARG A 606 34.04 0.14 -11.00
C ARG A 606 33.62 -1.16 -11.69
N LEU A 607 32.38 -1.21 -12.16
CA LEU A 607 31.80 -2.30 -12.94
C LEU A 607 31.01 -1.68 -14.09
N ASP A 608 31.29 -2.11 -15.32
CA ASP A 608 30.58 -1.64 -16.50
C ASP A 608 29.17 -2.27 -16.60
N ALA A 609 28.34 -1.76 -17.50
CA ALA A 609 26.96 -2.22 -17.66
C ALA A 609 26.88 -3.71 -18.04
N THR A 610 27.77 -4.16 -18.92
CA THR A 610 27.88 -5.57 -19.34
C THR A 610 28.31 -6.47 -18.18
N GLY A 611 29.33 -6.08 -17.42
CA GLY A 611 29.79 -6.82 -16.25
C GLY A 611 28.74 -6.87 -15.14
N ALA A 612 27.99 -5.78 -14.93
CA ALA A 612 26.88 -5.73 -13.98
C ALA A 612 25.74 -6.68 -14.39
N GLY A 613 25.35 -6.70 -15.66
CA GLY A 613 24.36 -7.65 -16.18
C GLY A 613 24.73 -9.10 -15.89
N ARG A 614 25.96 -9.51 -16.28
CA ARG A 614 26.46 -10.88 -16.01
C ARG A 614 26.50 -11.22 -14.52
N ALA A 615 26.91 -10.27 -13.68
CA ALA A 615 26.99 -10.47 -12.25
C ALA A 615 25.60 -10.64 -11.60
N MET A 616 24.60 -9.89 -12.08
CA MET A 616 23.21 -10.04 -11.64
C MET A 616 22.62 -11.38 -12.10
N ASP A 617 22.85 -11.78 -13.36
CA ASP A 617 22.38 -13.08 -13.86
C ASP A 617 22.96 -14.25 -13.07
N ALA A 618 24.25 -14.18 -12.73
CA ALA A 618 24.90 -15.18 -11.89
C ALA A 618 24.36 -15.23 -10.45
N LEU A 619 23.78 -14.13 -9.96
CA LEU A 619 23.22 -14.02 -8.61
C LEU A 619 21.80 -14.59 -8.50
N VAL A 620 21.09 -14.76 -9.62
CA VAL A 620 19.68 -15.20 -9.64
C VAL A 620 19.38 -16.43 -8.75
N PRO A 621 20.18 -17.52 -8.73
CA PRO A 621 19.89 -18.66 -7.87
C PRO A 621 19.89 -18.31 -6.37
N ASP A 622 20.87 -17.52 -5.92
CA ASP A 622 20.95 -17.07 -4.53
C ASP A 622 19.88 -16.02 -4.22
N ALA A 623 19.57 -15.17 -5.21
CA ALA A 623 18.53 -14.15 -5.14
C ALA A 623 17.15 -14.77 -4.90
N ARG A 624 16.85 -15.90 -5.55
CA ARG A 624 15.62 -16.66 -5.35
C ARG A 624 15.49 -17.16 -3.90
N LEU A 625 16.56 -17.72 -3.35
CA LEU A 625 16.59 -18.17 -1.95
C LEU A 625 16.40 -17.01 -0.96
N ALA A 626 16.89 -15.83 -1.32
CA ALA A 626 16.76 -14.62 -0.51
C ALA A 626 15.45 -13.84 -0.75
N GLY A 627 14.59 -14.29 -1.68
CA GLY A 627 13.35 -13.62 -2.04
C GLY A 627 13.53 -12.25 -2.71
N ILE A 628 14.63 -12.06 -3.44
CA ILE A 628 14.98 -10.80 -4.14
C ILE A 628 15.24 -11.00 -5.64
N GLU A 629 14.83 -12.13 -6.23
CA GLU A 629 14.99 -12.40 -7.66
C GLU A 629 14.35 -11.32 -8.56
N PRO A 630 13.13 -10.82 -8.27
CA PRO A 630 12.52 -9.73 -9.04
C PRO A 630 13.40 -8.48 -9.11
N GLU A 631 14.00 -8.08 -7.99
CA GLU A 631 14.88 -6.92 -7.92
C GLU A 631 16.19 -7.15 -8.67
N VAL A 632 16.78 -8.34 -8.53
CA VAL A 632 18.02 -8.70 -9.23
C VAL A 632 17.81 -8.72 -10.73
N ARG A 633 16.72 -9.32 -11.21
CA ARG A 633 16.37 -9.36 -12.65
C ARG A 633 16.04 -7.99 -13.20
N ALA A 634 15.28 -7.17 -12.46
CA ALA A 634 15.00 -5.80 -12.88
C ALA A 634 16.30 -4.98 -13.02
N ALA A 635 17.20 -5.05 -12.04
CA ALA A 635 18.48 -4.35 -12.10
C ALA A 635 19.42 -4.92 -13.18
N GLY A 636 19.37 -6.22 -13.43
CA GLY A 636 20.08 -6.90 -14.50
C GLY A 636 19.59 -6.45 -15.88
N ALA A 637 18.27 -6.39 -16.09
CA ALA A 637 17.67 -5.83 -17.30
C ALA A 637 18.05 -4.35 -17.49
N ASP A 638 18.02 -3.55 -16.43
CA ASP A 638 18.48 -2.15 -16.44
C ASP A 638 19.99 -2.05 -16.77
N ALA A 639 20.79 -3.07 -16.45
CA ALA A 639 22.20 -3.18 -16.86
C ALA A 639 22.34 -3.49 -18.34
N TRP A 640 21.59 -4.46 -18.83
CA TRP A 640 21.60 -4.85 -20.23
C TRP A 640 21.10 -3.75 -21.16
N MET A 641 20.06 -3.02 -20.76
CA MET A 641 19.59 -1.83 -21.48
C MET A 641 20.68 -0.76 -21.60
N ALA A 642 21.38 -0.45 -20.49
CA ALA A 642 22.46 0.54 -20.50
C ALA A 642 23.66 0.10 -21.37
N ALA A 643 23.85 -1.20 -21.56
CA ALA A 643 24.85 -1.77 -22.47
C ALA A 643 24.39 -1.81 -23.94
N GLY A 644 23.14 -1.42 -24.26
CA GLY A 644 22.55 -1.60 -25.60
C GLY A 644 22.26 -3.06 -25.96
N ARG A 645 22.33 -3.97 -24.99
CA ARG A 645 22.08 -5.41 -25.14
C ARG A 645 20.60 -5.71 -24.91
N TRP A 646 19.76 -5.25 -25.83
CA TRP A 646 18.30 -5.29 -25.67
C TRP A 646 17.71 -6.70 -25.60
N GLN A 647 18.28 -7.67 -26.31
CA GLN A 647 17.81 -9.06 -26.26
C GLN A 647 18.08 -9.69 -24.89
N ASP A 648 19.26 -9.46 -24.31
CA ASP A 648 19.59 -9.96 -22.97
C ASP A 648 18.69 -9.30 -21.92
N ALA A 649 18.43 -8.00 -22.06
CA ALA A 649 17.49 -7.28 -21.20
C ALA A 649 16.08 -7.91 -21.25
N LEU A 650 15.57 -8.21 -22.45
CA LEU A 650 14.28 -8.87 -22.64
C LEU A 650 14.26 -10.26 -21.99
N SER A 651 15.27 -11.09 -22.28
CA SER A 651 15.36 -12.45 -21.72
C SER A 651 15.46 -12.46 -20.19
N THR A 652 16.10 -11.45 -19.61
CA THR A 652 16.21 -11.30 -18.15
C THR A 652 14.85 -10.98 -17.53
N LEU A 653 14.06 -10.11 -18.17
CA LEU A 653 12.69 -9.77 -17.75
C LEU A 653 11.70 -10.92 -17.96
N ASP A 654 11.84 -11.68 -19.05
CA ASP A 654 10.95 -12.82 -19.35
C ASP A 654 11.09 -13.96 -18.33
N GLY A 655 12.22 -14.04 -17.64
CA GLY A 655 12.44 -14.99 -16.56
C GLY A 655 11.70 -14.67 -15.26
N LEU A 656 10.81 -13.67 -15.24
CA LEU A 656 9.89 -13.38 -14.14
C LEU A 656 8.48 -13.90 -14.44
N ASP A 657 7.96 -14.71 -13.52
CA ASP A 657 6.57 -15.17 -13.58
C ASP A 657 5.61 -13.98 -13.45
N ALA A 658 4.40 -14.12 -14.01
CA ALA A 658 3.42 -13.02 -14.04
C ALA A 658 3.09 -12.48 -12.63
N ASP A 659 3.05 -13.35 -11.63
CA ASP A 659 2.75 -13.01 -10.23
C ASP A 659 3.91 -12.30 -9.52
N GLU A 660 5.14 -12.46 -10.03
CA GLU A 660 6.36 -11.83 -9.50
C GLU A 660 6.62 -10.44 -10.12
N ARG A 661 5.91 -10.10 -11.19
CA ARG A 661 6.07 -8.81 -11.86
C ARG A 661 5.55 -7.70 -10.94
N PRO A 662 6.31 -6.58 -10.80
CA PRO A 662 5.83 -5.44 -10.03
C PRO A 662 4.46 -5.00 -10.53
N ARG A 663 3.49 -4.85 -9.61
CA ARG A 663 2.15 -4.35 -9.93
C ARG A 663 2.14 -2.90 -10.45
N SER A 664 3.25 -2.20 -10.29
CA SER A 664 3.51 -0.85 -10.81
C SER A 664 3.64 -0.83 -12.35
N GLY A 665 3.39 0.33 -12.96
CA GLY A 665 3.68 0.57 -14.39
C GLY A 665 5.16 0.38 -14.79
N ALA A 666 6.08 0.33 -13.82
CA ALA A 666 7.51 0.22 -14.06
C ALA A 666 7.96 -1.04 -14.83
N TRP A 667 7.19 -2.14 -14.77
CA TRP A 667 7.46 -3.31 -15.61
C TRP A 667 7.15 -3.01 -17.08
N SER A 668 5.96 -2.44 -17.33
CA SER A 668 5.53 -2.06 -18.69
C SER A 668 6.47 -1.01 -19.29
N ASP A 669 6.93 -0.04 -18.48
CA ASP A 669 7.86 1.00 -18.94
C ASP A 669 9.22 0.42 -19.39
N ARG A 670 9.75 -0.56 -18.65
CA ARG A 670 10.96 -1.28 -19.05
C ARG A 670 10.75 -2.06 -20.33
N LEU A 671 9.64 -2.79 -20.43
CA LEU A 671 9.33 -3.53 -21.64
C LEU A 671 9.24 -2.60 -22.85
N VAL A 672 8.51 -1.48 -22.74
CA VAL A 672 8.43 -0.47 -23.81
C VAL A 672 9.81 0.06 -24.19
N THR A 673 10.67 0.33 -23.22
CA THR A 673 12.05 0.80 -23.47
C THR A 673 12.86 -0.24 -24.23
N ILE A 674 12.80 -1.51 -23.82
CA ILE A 674 13.50 -2.63 -24.46
C ILE A 674 13.00 -2.84 -25.88
N LEU A 675 11.68 -2.85 -26.10
CA LEU A 675 11.11 -3.07 -27.42
C LEU A 675 11.42 -1.91 -28.38
N ASN A 676 11.46 -0.66 -27.91
CA ASN A 676 11.92 0.47 -28.71
C ASN A 676 13.41 0.37 -29.04
N GLY A 677 14.25 -0.04 -28.06
CA GLY A 677 15.67 -0.28 -28.28
C GLY A 677 15.91 -1.38 -29.32
N LEU A 678 15.17 -2.48 -29.22
CA LEU A 678 15.12 -3.53 -30.23
C LEU A 678 14.67 -2.98 -31.58
N ALA A 679 13.62 -2.16 -31.65
CA ALA A 679 13.11 -1.57 -32.88
C ALA A 679 14.06 -0.57 -33.56
N ALA A 680 15.02 -0.01 -32.80
CA ALA A 680 16.03 0.92 -33.30
C ALA A 680 17.32 0.24 -33.82
N LEU A 681 17.52 -1.07 -33.56
CA LEU A 681 18.69 -1.80 -34.04
C LEU A 681 18.82 -1.78 -35.58
N PRO A 682 20.06 -1.70 -36.12
CA PRO A 682 20.27 -1.80 -37.56
C PRO A 682 19.89 -3.18 -38.10
N ASP A 683 19.49 -3.26 -39.37
CA ASP A 683 19.06 -4.54 -39.97
C ASP A 683 20.23 -5.47 -40.32
N LYS A 684 21.45 -4.93 -40.43
CA LYS A 684 22.66 -5.72 -40.70
C LYS A 684 23.14 -6.40 -39.41
N PRO A 685 23.21 -7.74 -39.37
CA PRO A 685 23.74 -8.44 -38.21
C PRO A 685 25.26 -8.23 -38.09
N GLY A 686 25.70 -7.62 -37.00
CA GLY A 686 27.03 -7.76 -36.42
C GLY A 686 27.13 -8.93 -35.44
N PRO A 687 28.31 -9.16 -34.84
CA PRO A 687 28.58 -10.31 -33.97
C PRO A 687 27.67 -10.39 -32.73
N GLU A 688 27.19 -9.24 -32.24
CA GLU A 688 26.38 -9.12 -31.02
C GLU A 688 24.96 -8.60 -31.28
N THR A 689 24.59 -8.34 -32.54
CA THR A 689 23.24 -7.84 -32.88
C THR A 689 22.41 -8.97 -33.49
N PRO A 690 21.19 -9.23 -32.99
CA PRO A 690 20.30 -10.24 -33.56
C PRO A 690 19.95 -9.96 -35.02
N SER A 691 19.53 -11.00 -35.74
CA SER A 691 19.00 -10.84 -37.10
C SER A 691 17.74 -9.97 -37.09
N ALA A 692 17.51 -9.21 -38.17
CA ALA A 692 16.33 -8.35 -38.29
C ALA A 692 15.00 -9.12 -38.15
N ILE A 693 14.95 -10.37 -38.63
CA ILE A 693 13.78 -11.26 -38.43
C ILE A 693 13.62 -11.60 -36.95
N THR A 694 14.70 -11.98 -36.25
CA THR A 694 14.67 -12.26 -34.81
C THR A 694 14.14 -11.06 -34.03
N VAL A 695 14.62 -9.85 -34.33
CA VAL A 695 14.13 -8.62 -33.71
C VAL A 695 12.62 -8.43 -33.93
N ALA A 696 12.15 -8.59 -35.16
CA ALA A 696 10.72 -8.47 -35.47
C ALA A 696 9.89 -9.50 -34.69
N THR A 697 10.33 -10.75 -34.61
CA THR A 697 9.64 -11.79 -33.84
C THR A 697 9.60 -11.51 -32.33
N LEU A 698 10.68 -10.96 -31.76
CA LEU A 698 10.72 -10.59 -30.34
C LEU A 698 9.75 -9.45 -30.04
N ILE A 699 9.70 -8.43 -30.89
CA ILE A 699 8.75 -7.31 -30.73
C ILE A 699 7.31 -7.82 -30.85
N GLU A 700 7.03 -8.61 -31.87
CA GLU A 700 5.69 -9.16 -32.10
C GLU A 700 5.19 -10.01 -30.93
N HIS A 701 6.05 -10.84 -30.33
CA HIS A 701 5.66 -11.69 -29.20
C HIS A 701 5.29 -10.89 -27.95
N HIS A 702 5.91 -9.73 -27.75
CA HIS A 702 5.79 -8.96 -26.51
C HIS A 702 4.92 -7.72 -26.61
N VAL A 703 4.63 -7.21 -27.82
CA VAL A 703 3.87 -5.97 -28.01
C VAL A 703 2.46 -6.04 -27.39
N SER A 704 1.85 -7.23 -27.34
CA SER A 704 0.55 -7.46 -26.70
C SER A 704 0.57 -7.29 -25.18
N GLN A 705 1.74 -7.41 -24.54
CA GLN A 705 1.92 -7.31 -23.09
C GLN A 705 2.08 -5.86 -22.60
N VAL A 706 2.24 -4.90 -23.51
CA VAL A 706 2.35 -3.47 -23.18
C VAL A 706 0.99 -2.94 -22.74
N ALA A 707 0.93 -2.37 -21.53
CA ALA A 707 -0.33 -1.95 -20.92
C ALA A 707 -0.90 -0.65 -21.52
N ASP A 708 -0.05 0.31 -21.89
CA ASP A 708 -0.49 1.57 -22.51
C ASP A 708 -0.86 1.34 -23.99
N PRO A 709 -2.13 1.54 -24.39
CA PRO A 709 -2.57 1.32 -25.77
C PRO A 709 -1.83 2.19 -26.78
N LEU A 710 -1.44 3.42 -26.41
CA LEU A 710 -0.74 4.30 -27.32
C LEU A 710 0.72 3.87 -27.52
N ALA A 711 1.43 3.49 -26.46
CA ALA A 711 2.76 2.89 -26.56
C ALA A 711 2.74 1.58 -27.37
N GLN A 712 1.74 0.73 -27.13
CA GLN A 712 1.53 -0.48 -27.92
C GLN A 712 1.34 -0.17 -29.41
N ALA A 713 0.50 0.81 -29.74
CA ALA A 713 0.27 1.24 -31.12
C ALA A 713 1.57 1.76 -31.78
N ARG A 714 2.37 2.56 -31.08
CA ARG A 714 3.68 3.02 -31.58
C ARG A 714 4.65 1.87 -31.86
N LEU A 715 4.70 0.88 -30.98
CA LEU A 715 5.53 -0.32 -31.18
C LEU A 715 5.07 -1.15 -32.38
N ARG A 716 3.75 -1.28 -32.61
CA ARG A 716 3.22 -1.91 -33.82
C ARG A 716 3.57 -1.14 -35.09
N VAL A 717 3.58 0.20 -35.07
CA VAL A 717 4.10 0.99 -36.20
C VAL A 717 5.58 0.69 -36.45
N ALA A 718 6.40 0.64 -35.40
CA ALA A 718 7.82 0.32 -35.53
C ALA A 718 8.05 -1.11 -36.05
N LEU A 719 7.20 -2.06 -35.66
CA LEU A 719 7.18 -3.43 -36.18
C LEU A 719 6.79 -3.47 -37.65
N ALA A 720 5.77 -2.71 -38.08
CA ALA A 720 5.42 -2.59 -39.50
C ALA A 720 6.56 -1.98 -40.33
N ASP A 721 7.24 -0.95 -39.80
CA ASP A 721 8.43 -0.38 -40.43
C ASP A 721 9.57 -1.40 -40.55
N ARG A 722 9.69 -2.35 -39.60
CA ARG A 722 10.64 -3.47 -39.70
C ARG A 722 10.23 -4.47 -40.78
N PHE A 723 8.96 -4.87 -40.83
CA PHE A 723 8.45 -5.77 -41.87
C PHE A 723 8.66 -5.18 -43.26
N ALA A 724 8.41 -3.88 -43.43
CA ALA A 724 8.67 -3.15 -44.66
C ALA A 724 10.15 -3.24 -45.11
N ARG A 725 11.10 -3.05 -44.19
CA ARG A 725 12.55 -3.17 -44.50
C ARG A 725 13.00 -4.60 -44.84
N LEU A 726 12.21 -5.59 -44.48
CA LEU A 726 12.39 -7.00 -44.82
C LEU A 726 11.60 -7.43 -46.06
N ASP A 727 11.02 -6.47 -46.80
CA ASP A 727 10.12 -6.70 -47.93
C ASP A 727 8.87 -7.55 -47.59
N LEU A 728 8.52 -7.63 -46.30
CA LEU A 728 7.33 -8.32 -45.79
C LEU A 728 6.11 -7.38 -45.79
N TRP A 729 5.84 -6.75 -46.94
CA TRP A 729 4.82 -5.72 -47.10
C TRP A 729 3.40 -6.16 -46.72
N SER A 730 3.06 -7.44 -46.94
CA SER A 730 1.75 -7.99 -46.55
C SER A 730 1.56 -7.93 -45.04
N ARG A 731 2.58 -8.31 -44.28
CA ARG A 731 2.52 -8.33 -42.81
C ARG A 731 2.52 -6.92 -42.22
N ALA A 732 3.31 -6.01 -42.82
CA ALA A 732 3.27 -4.60 -42.48
C ALA A 732 1.87 -4.01 -42.69
N ALA A 733 1.24 -4.33 -43.82
CA ALA A 733 -0.11 -3.88 -44.14
C ALA A 733 -1.17 -4.37 -43.14
N ASP A 734 -1.09 -5.63 -42.71
CA ASP A 734 -2.05 -6.20 -41.75
C ASP A 734 -2.02 -5.44 -40.41
N ASP A 735 -0.83 -5.19 -39.86
CA ASP A 735 -0.68 -4.40 -38.63
C ASP A 735 -1.14 -2.94 -38.80
N LEU A 736 -0.77 -2.30 -39.92
CA LEU A 736 -1.15 -0.91 -40.21
C LEU A 736 -2.65 -0.75 -40.43
N ALA A 737 -3.33 -1.75 -41.01
CA ALA A 737 -4.77 -1.74 -41.21
C ALA A 737 -5.52 -1.78 -39.87
N VAL A 738 -5.06 -2.61 -38.93
CA VAL A 738 -5.61 -2.67 -37.56
C VAL A 738 -5.45 -1.31 -36.87
N LEU A 739 -4.25 -0.74 -36.92
CA LEU A 739 -3.96 0.57 -36.32
C LEU A 739 -4.75 1.72 -36.95
N TRP A 740 -4.99 1.67 -38.26
CA TRP A 740 -5.77 2.69 -38.96
C TRP A 740 -7.22 2.74 -38.46
N ALA A 741 -7.79 1.57 -38.17
CA ALA A 741 -9.15 1.41 -37.64
C ALA A 741 -9.26 1.66 -36.13
N ASP A 742 -8.16 1.54 -35.37
CA ASP A 742 -8.16 1.64 -33.91
C ASP A 742 -8.38 3.09 -33.40
N PRO A 743 -9.43 3.36 -32.60
CA PRO A 743 -9.64 4.65 -31.97
C PRO A 743 -8.50 5.08 -31.03
N ALA A 744 -7.86 4.13 -30.34
CA ALA A 744 -6.75 4.42 -29.42
C ALA A 744 -5.51 4.92 -30.16
N ALA A 745 -5.34 4.53 -31.44
CA ALA A 745 -4.27 4.99 -32.32
C ALA A 745 -4.63 6.26 -33.13
N SER A 746 -5.77 6.92 -32.86
CA SER A 746 -6.24 8.08 -33.62
C SER A 746 -5.21 9.21 -33.77
N SER A 747 -4.40 9.47 -32.72
CA SER A 747 -3.32 10.47 -32.78
C SER A 747 -2.18 10.11 -33.73
N LEU A 748 -2.01 8.83 -34.06
CA LEU A 748 -1.01 8.30 -34.99
C LEU A 748 -1.58 8.11 -36.39
N ARG A 749 -2.90 8.27 -36.59
CA ARG A 749 -3.59 7.93 -37.83
C ARG A 749 -2.93 8.53 -39.07
N PRO A 750 -2.55 9.81 -39.14
CA PRO A 750 -1.90 10.35 -40.34
C PRO A 750 -0.59 9.61 -40.71
N ASP A 751 0.25 9.36 -39.71
CA ASP A 751 1.53 8.68 -39.87
C ASP A 751 1.37 7.19 -40.23
N VAL A 752 0.35 6.53 -39.67
CA VAL A 752 -0.06 5.16 -40.02
C VAL A 752 -0.58 5.10 -41.46
N GLY A 753 -1.41 6.07 -41.87
CA GLY A 753 -2.00 6.10 -43.20
C GLY A 753 -0.98 6.25 -44.32
N VAL A 754 0.02 7.12 -44.13
CA VAL A 754 1.11 7.28 -45.11
C VAL A 754 1.87 5.96 -45.30
N ARG A 755 2.18 5.27 -44.21
CA ARG A 755 2.81 3.93 -44.25
C ARG A 755 1.90 2.89 -44.88
N PHE A 756 0.61 2.92 -44.56
CA PHE A 756 -0.36 1.96 -45.06
C PHE A 756 -0.59 2.12 -46.57
N ALA A 757 -0.77 3.36 -47.05
CA ALA A 757 -0.87 3.66 -48.47
C ALA A 757 0.39 3.23 -49.23
N ARG A 758 1.58 3.44 -48.66
CA ARG A 758 2.83 2.94 -49.22
C ARG A 758 2.83 1.41 -49.31
N ALA A 759 2.50 0.71 -48.24
CA ALA A 759 2.41 -0.75 -48.24
C ALA A 759 1.42 -1.28 -49.29
N MET A 760 0.30 -0.58 -49.51
CA MET A 760 -0.66 -0.92 -50.57
C MET A 760 -0.08 -0.76 -51.98
N LEU A 761 0.73 0.28 -52.22
CA LEU A 761 1.42 0.46 -53.51
C LEU A 761 2.44 -0.65 -53.76
N GLU A 762 3.25 -1.00 -52.75
CA GLU A 762 4.26 -2.07 -52.87
C GLU A 762 3.60 -3.45 -53.09
N LEU A 763 2.40 -3.67 -52.54
CA LEU A 763 1.60 -4.88 -52.80
C LEU A 763 0.84 -4.85 -54.15
N GLY A 764 0.99 -3.81 -54.96
CA GLY A 764 0.28 -3.68 -56.23
C GLY A 764 -1.23 -3.45 -56.09
N ARG A 765 -1.67 -2.81 -54.99
CA ARG A 765 -3.07 -2.49 -54.68
C ARG A 765 -3.33 -0.97 -54.72
N PRO A 766 -3.22 -0.31 -55.89
CA PRO A 766 -3.32 1.13 -55.99
C PRO A 766 -4.72 1.67 -55.62
N ASP A 767 -5.78 0.88 -55.83
CA ASP A 767 -7.16 1.29 -55.45
C ASP A 767 -7.29 1.56 -53.95
N GLN A 768 -6.68 0.70 -53.12
CA GLN A 768 -6.70 0.87 -51.67
C GLN A 768 -5.82 2.07 -51.25
N ALA A 769 -4.67 2.26 -51.90
CA ALA A 769 -3.81 3.42 -51.67
C ALA A 769 -4.53 4.75 -52.00
N VAL A 770 -5.34 4.80 -53.07
CA VAL A 770 -6.19 5.97 -53.39
C VAL A 770 -7.18 6.24 -52.27
N THR A 771 -7.90 5.23 -51.78
CA THR A 771 -8.85 5.41 -50.67
C THR A 771 -8.18 5.94 -49.41
N ILE A 772 -7.02 5.40 -49.04
CA ILE A 772 -6.29 5.84 -47.84
C ILE A 772 -5.79 7.28 -48.00
N THR A 773 -5.19 7.62 -49.15
CA THR A 773 -4.68 8.98 -49.40
C THR A 773 -5.77 10.04 -49.53
N GLN A 774 -6.96 9.67 -50.03
CA GLN A 774 -8.14 10.53 -50.01
C GLN A 774 -8.60 10.80 -48.57
N ALA A 775 -8.73 9.75 -47.75
CA ALA A 775 -9.09 9.90 -46.34
C ALA A 775 -8.07 10.77 -45.57
N LEU A 776 -6.77 10.66 -45.88
CA LEU A 776 -5.74 11.53 -45.31
C LEU A 776 -5.89 12.99 -45.75
N ARG A 777 -6.27 13.25 -47.01
CA ARG A 777 -6.50 14.62 -47.49
C ARG A 777 -7.72 15.27 -46.85
N ASP A 778 -8.71 14.47 -46.49
CA ASP A 778 -9.90 14.93 -45.79
C ASP A 778 -9.66 15.13 -44.27
N ASP A 779 -8.52 14.63 -43.75
CA ASP A 779 -8.13 14.74 -42.34
C ASP A 779 -7.34 16.04 -42.07
N PRO A 780 -7.89 16.99 -41.29
CA PRO A 780 -7.21 18.24 -40.97
C PRO A 780 -5.90 18.05 -40.18
N SER A 781 -5.74 16.94 -39.46
CA SER A 781 -4.52 16.64 -38.70
C SER A 781 -3.36 16.16 -39.57
N ALA A 782 -3.66 15.64 -40.77
CA ALA A 782 -2.69 15.35 -41.81
C ALA A 782 -2.39 16.61 -42.65
N MET A 783 -3.42 17.34 -43.06
CA MET A 783 -3.33 18.54 -43.91
C MET A 783 -2.92 19.84 -43.17
N GLY A 784 -2.42 19.72 -41.93
CA GLY A 784 -1.81 20.82 -41.19
C GLY A 784 -0.30 20.67 -41.04
N ARG A 785 0.30 19.67 -41.70
CA ARG A 785 1.71 19.27 -41.60
C ARG A 785 2.34 19.22 -43.00
N PRO A 786 3.18 20.19 -43.40
CA PRO A 786 3.69 20.30 -44.77
C PRO A 786 4.47 19.08 -45.28
N ASP A 787 5.16 18.39 -44.38
CA ASP A 787 5.88 17.14 -44.65
C ASP A 787 4.93 16.00 -44.99
N LEU A 788 3.85 15.82 -44.22
CA LEU A 788 2.82 14.84 -44.51
C LEU A 788 2.00 15.19 -45.75
N GLU A 789 1.64 16.45 -45.94
CA GLU A 789 0.92 16.91 -47.12
C GLU A 789 1.68 16.55 -48.40
N SER A 790 3.00 16.80 -48.39
CA SER A 790 3.88 16.45 -49.50
C SER A 790 3.94 14.93 -49.70
N ALA A 791 4.09 14.15 -48.61
CA ALA A 791 4.12 12.69 -48.68
C ALA A 791 2.80 12.09 -49.20
N VAL A 792 1.65 12.61 -48.76
CA VAL A 792 0.32 12.18 -49.20
C VAL A 792 0.11 12.50 -50.68
N SER A 793 0.50 13.69 -51.13
CA SER A 793 0.41 14.08 -52.55
C SER A 793 1.27 13.18 -53.44
N VAL A 794 2.50 12.85 -53.00
CA VAL A 794 3.38 11.92 -53.71
C VAL A 794 2.77 10.53 -53.77
N LEU A 795 2.26 9.98 -52.67
CA LEU A 795 1.63 8.66 -52.64
C LEU A 795 0.36 8.60 -53.50
N ALA A 796 -0.48 9.64 -53.44
CA ALA A 796 -1.67 9.75 -54.26
C ALA A 796 -1.32 9.81 -55.77
N ALA A 797 -0.28 10.54 -56.13
CA ALA A 797 0.22 10.60 -57.50
C ALA A 797 0.77 9.25 -57.98
N ARG A 798 1.55 8.54 -57.14
CA ARG A 798 2.03 7.18 -57.45
C ARG A 798 0.87 6.21 -57.66
N ALA A 799 -0.18 6.30 -56.84
CA ALA A 799 -1.38 5.49 -56.99
C ALA A 799 -2.14 5.80 -58.30
N ALA A 800 -2.25 7.07 -58.67
CA ALA A 800 -2.86 7.50 -59.94
C ALA A 800 -2.04 7.00 -61.16
N ILE A 801 -0.72 7.10 -61.11
CA ILE A 801 0.18 6.56 -62.15
C ILE A 801 0.00 5.05 -62.31
N ALA A 802 -0.06 4.31 -61.19
CA ALA A 802 -0.28 2.86 -61.22
C ALA A 802 -1.65 2.46 -61.81
N GLN A 803 -2.63 3.36 -61.80
CA GLN A 803 -3.92 3.20 -62.46
C GLN A 803 -3.96 3.78 -63.90
N GLY A 804 -2.85 4.29 -64.42
CA GLY A 804 -2.76 4.92 -65.74
C GLY A 804 -3.34 6.35 -65.82
N ARG A 805 -3.60 6.99 -64.67
CA ARG A 805 -4.16 8.34 -64.56
C ARG A 805 -3.06 9.39 -64.41
N ASP A 806 -2.24 9.51 -65.44
CA ASP A 806 -1.06 10.39 -65.45
C ASP A 806 -1.41 11.89 -65.28
N ASP A 807 -2.51 12.34 -65.88
CA ASP A 807 -2.94 13.74 -65.79
C ASP A 807 -3.39 14.10 -64.35
N ASP A 808 -4.05 13.17 -63.66
CA ASP A 808 -4.40 13.31 -62.24
C ASP A 808 -3.14 13.37 -61.37
N ALA A 809 -2.14 12.52 -61.66
CA ALA A 809 -0.88 12.52 -60.94
C ALA A 809 -0.13 13.86 -61.08
N ILE A 810 -0.09 14.45 -62.27
CA ILE A 810 0.50 15.79 -62.50
C ILE A 810 -0.28 16.84 -61.70
N ALA A 811 -1.61 16.77 -61.69
CA ALA A 811 -2.46 17.69 -60.93
C ALA A 811 -2.19 17.61 -59.43
N LEU A 812 -2.03 16.40 -58.88
CA LEU A 812 -1.75 16.15 -57.46
C LEU A 812 -0.37 16.65 -57.01
N LEU A 813 0.63 16.65 -57.90
CA LEU A 813 1.98 17.12 -57.61
C LEU A 813 2.16 18.63 -57.86
N ASN A 814 1.12 19.33 -58.34
CA ASN A 814 1.20 20.78 -58.54
C ASN A 814 1.41 21.51 -57.21
N GLY A 815 2.46 22.33 -57.14
CA GLY A 815 2.80 23.12 -55.94
C GLY A 815 3.63 22.36 -54.91
N VAL A 816 3.82 21.04 -55.06
CA VAL A 816 4.72 20.26 -54.19
C VAL A 816 6.14 20.32 -54.75
N SER A 817 7.06 20.88 -53.97
CA SER A 817 8.43 21.20 -54.40
C SER A 817 9.50 20.28 -53.80
N THR A 818 9.10 19.16 -53.17
CA THR A 818 10.05 18.17 -52.69
C THR A 818 10.76 17.47 -53.85
N ASP A 819 12.01 17.06 -53.65
CA ASP A 819 12.81 16.38 -54.68
C ASP A 819 12.08 15.18 -55.29
N GLU A 820 11.42 14.37 -54.44
CA GLU A 820 10.65 13.20 -54.87
C GLU A 820 9.45 13.60 -55.73
N ALA A 821 8.72 14.66 -55.35
CA ALA A 821 7.56 15.15 -56.10
C ALA A 821 7.97 15.73 -57.45
N LEU A 822 9.03 16.54 -57.49
CA LEU A 822 9.56 17.12 -58.74
C LEU A 822 10.07 16.04 -59.68
N GLY A 823 10.80 15.05 -59.16
CA GLY A 823 11.27 13.90 -59.93
C GLY A 823 10.11 13.10 -60.52
N LEU A 824 9.14 12.71 -59.69
CA LEU A 824 7.98 11.93 -60.12
C LEU A 824 7.11 12.69 -61.14
N ARG A 825 6.97 14.00 -60.97
CA ARG A 825 6.25 14.86 -61.91
C ARG A 825 6.99 14.95 -63.24
N ALA A 826 8.31 15.15 -63.23
CA ALA A 826 9.12 15.15 -64.43
C ALA A 826 9.02 13.82 -65.19
N ASP A 827 9.20 12.69 -64.49
CA ASP A 827 9.04 11.34 -65.07
C ASP A 827 7.67 11.18 -65.76
N THR A 828 6.61 11.68 -65.12
CA THR A 828 5.23 11.56 -65.64
C THR A 828 5.01 12.47 -66.86
N LEU A 829 5.54 13.70 -66.84
CA LEU A 829 5.46 14.62 -67.98
C LEU A 829 6.24 14.09 -69.19
N GLU A 830 7.41 13.49 -68.97
CA GLU A 830 8.21 12.83 -70.01
C GLU A 830 7.46 11.65 -70.64
N ARG A 831 6.84 10.78 -69.83
CA ARG A 831 5.98 9.68 -70.36
C ARG A 831 4.85 10.21 -71.24
N ARG A 832 4.26 11.34 -70.85
CA ARG A 832 3.20 12.03 -71.60
C ARG A 832 3.72 12.87 -72.77
N GLN A 833 5.04 12.89 -73.00
CA GLN A 833 5.71 13.68 -74.03
C GLN A 833 5.44 15.20 -73.92
N ASN A 834 5.12 15.69 -72.71
CA ASN A 834 4.96 17.11 -72.43
C ASN A 834 6.32 17.72 -72.03
N TRP A 835 7.21 17.82 -73.02
CA TRP A 835 8.61 18.21 -72.82
C TRP A 835 8.77 19.62 -72.25
N ALA A 836 7.91 20.57 -72.64
CA ALA A 836 8.01 21.96 -72.17
C ALA A 836 7.80 22.08 -70.64
N GLU A 837 6.82 21.36 -70.09
CA GLU A 837 6.62 21.33 -68.63
C GLU A 837 7.64 20.45 -67.91
N ALA A 838 8.09 19.36 -68.54
CA ALA A 838 9.14 18.51 -67.99
C ALA A 838 10.44 19.32 -67.77
N VAL A 839 10.85 20.11 -68.76
CA VAL A 839 12.00 21.04 -68.67
C VAL A 839 11.84 22.00 -67.49
N ARG A 840 10.67 22.62 -67.33
CA ARG A 840 10.42 23.54 -66.19
C ARG A 840 10.54 22.83 -64.84
N THR A 841 10.00 21.63 -64.74
CA THR A 841 10.01 20.84 -63.50
C THR A 841 11.43 20.35 -63.16
N LEU A 842 12.14 19.81 -64.14
CA LEU A 842 13.53 19.38 -64.00
C LEU A 842 14.48 20.55 -63.72
N ALA A 843 14.24 21.73 -64.29
CA ALA A 843 15.04 22.92 -63.98
C ALA A 843 14.91 23.32 -62.51
N ALA A 844 13.71 23.21 -61.92
CA ALA A 844 13.52 23.41 -60.49
C ALA A 844 14.26 22.36 -59.65
N LEU A 845 14.22 21.09 -60.05
CA LEU A 845 14.94 20.00 -59.37
C LEU A 845 16.47 20.16 -59.47
N VAL A 846 16.99 20.56 -60.64
CA VAL A 846 18.40 20.89 -60.85
C VAL A 846 18.81 22.06 -59.96
N ALA A 847 18.00 23.14 -59.91
CA ALA A 847 18.29 24.28 -59.05
C ALA A 847 18.34 23.91 -57.56
N ALA A 848 17.55 22.91 -57.12
CA ALA A 848 17.55 22.42 -55.74
C ALA A 848 18.74 21.49 -55.41
N ARG A 849 19.14 20.62 -56.35
CA ARG A 849 20.12 19.55 -56.10
C ARG A 849 21.55 19.83 -56.58
N VAL A 850 21.71 20.73 -57.54
CA VAL A 850 23.00 20.98 -58.17
C VAL A 850 23.61 22.24 -57.56
N PRO A 851 24.82 22.15 -56.97
CA PRO A 851 25.47 23.30 -56.35
C PRO A 851 25.79 24.37 -57.40
N ALA A 852 25.67 25.64 -57.01
CA ALA A 852 25.89 26.77 -57.91
C ALA A 852 27.28 26.72 -58.56
N ASP A 853 28.31 26.35 -57.78
CA ASP A 853 29.71 26.23 -58.17
C ASP A 853 30.33 24.91 -57.67
N GLY A 854 31.52 24.56 -58.15
CA GLY A 854 32.26 23.35 -57.72
C GLY A 854 32.00 22.09 -58.55
N SER A 855 32.66 20.99 -58.19
CA SER A 855 32.55 19.70 -58.87
C SER A 855 31.18 19.05 -58.66
N LEU A 856 30.67 18.37 -59.68
CA LEU A 856 29.41 17.64 -59.64
C LEU A 856 29.66 16.14 -59.45
N ASP A 857 28.83 15.48 -58.63
CA ASP A 857 28.81 14.01 -58.58
C ASP A 857 28.09 13.40 -59.80
N ASP A 858 28.22 12.08 -60.00
CA ASP A 858 27.64 11.39 -61.17
C ASP A 858 26.12 11.54 -61.27
N ALA A 859 25.41 11.65 -60.14
CA ALA A 859 23.94 11.80 -60.11
C ALA A 859 23.51 13.22 -60.50
N GLN A 860 24.23 14.23 -60.00
CA GLN A 860 24.05 15.63 -60.37
C GLN A 860 24.37 15.86 -61.85
N GLN A 861 25.46 15.27 -62.35
CA GLN A 861 25.81 15.33 -63.77
C GLN A 861 24.71 14.67 -64.63
N ALA A 862 24.22 13.48 -64.23
CA ALA A 862 23.13 12.80 -64.94
C ALA A 862 21.83 13.63 -64.96
N LEU A 863 21.51 14.32 -63.86
CA LEU A 863 20.32 15.17 -63.77
C LEU A 863 20.42 16.38 -64.72
N VAL A 864 21.59 17.01 -64.82
CA VAL A 864 21.83 18.11 -65.78
C VAL A 864 21.72 17.62 -67.23
N VAL A 865 22.27 16.43 -67.53
CA VAL A 865 22.16 15.80 -68.86
C VAL A 865 20.71 15.49 -69.20
N ARG A 866 19.93 14.96 -68.24
CA ARG A 866 18.50 14.70 -68.41
C ARG A 866 17.73 15.98 -68.74
N LEU A 867 17.99 17.07 -68.02
CA LEU A 867 17.39 18.38 -68.32
C LEU A 867 17.76 18.88 -69.73
N ALA A 868 19.02 18.69 -70.17
CA ALA A 868 19.42 19.06 -71.53
C ALA A 868 18.75 18.19 -72.61
N ALA A 869 18.57 16.90 -72.35
CA ALA A 869 17.87 16.00 -73.27
C ALA A 869 16.40 16.45 -73.45
N ASP A 870 15.72 16.80 -72.36
CA ASP A 870 14.35 17.27 -72.41
C ASP A 870 14.24 18.66 -73.04
N ALA A 871 15.20 19.56 -72.79
CA ALA A 871 15.27 20.87 -73.43
C ALA A 871 15.45 20.75 -74.94
N SER A 872 16.27 19.80 -75.39
CA SER A 872 16.45 19.47 -76.81
C SER A 872 15.15 18.96 -77.44
N ARG A 873 14.42 18.05 -76.78
CA ARG A 873 13.12 17.55 -77.24
C ARG A 873 12.04 18.64 -77.27
N ALA A 874 12.10 19.59 -76.33
CA ALA A 874 11.18 20.72 -76.27
C ALA A 874 11.53 21.85 -77.27
N GLY A 875 12.71 21.82 -77.90
CA GLY A 875 13.21 22.91 -78.75
C GLY A 875 13.61 24.17 -77.96
N ASP A 876 13.91 24.04 -76.66
CA ASP A 876 14.29 25.16 -75.79
C ASP A 876 15.78 25.49 -75.92
N HIS A 877 16.14 26.12 -77.06
CA HIS A 877 17.51 26.49 -77.37
C HIS A 877 18.13 27.46 -76.36
N ALA A 878 17.33 28.40 -75.82
CA ALA A 878 17.80 29.35 -74.82
C ALA A 878 18.28 28.64 -73.55
N ARG A 879 17.55 27.59 -73.12
CA ARG A 879 17.94 26.75 -71.99
C ARG A 879 19.18 25.92 -72.30
N LEU A 880 19.29 25.34 -73.49
CA LEU A 880 20.47 24.57 -73.88
C LEU A 880 21.75 25.43 -73.85
N ASP A 881 21.68 26.66 -74.34
CA ASP A 881 22.79 27.62 -74.28
C ASP A 881 23.15 28.00 -72.84
N GLU A 882 22.14 28.17 -71.97
CA GLU A 882 22.34 28.41 -70.54
C GLU A 882 23.08 27.24 -69.88
N LEU A 883 22.61 26.02 -70.12
CA LEU A 883 23.19 24.80 -69.57
C LEU A 883 24.61 24.58 -70.07
N ALA A 884 24.87 24.79 -71.37
CA ALA A 884 26.20 24.67 -71.95
C ALA A 884 27.21 25.64 -71.30
N ARG A 885 26.83 26.92 -71.17
CA ARG A 885 27.68 27.93 -70.50
C ARG A 885 27.97 27.58 -69.04
N ARG A 886 26.98 27.00 -68.33
CA ARG A 886 27.07 26.79 -66.89
C ARG A 886 27.71 25.45 -66.50
N TYR A 887 27.53 24.40 -67.29
CA TYR A 887 27.83 23.03 -66.89
C TYR A 887 28.78 22.27 -67.82
N ASP A 888 29.11 22.74 -69.04
CA ASP A 888 29.96 21.96 -69.98
C ASP A 888 31.32 21.59 -69.38
N ALA A 889 31.98 22.52 -68.69
CA ALA A 889 33.26 22.27 -68.03
C ALA A 889 33.13 21.46 -66.71
N ARG A 890 31.91 21.28 -66.19
CA ARG A 890 31.62 20.65 -64.89
C ARG A 890 31.12 19.22 -65.01
N ILE A 891 30.70 18.80 -66.20
CA ILE A 891 30.35 17.41 -66.52
C ILE A 891 31.63 16.67 -66.91
N THR A 892 32.23 16.01 -65.93
CA THR A 892 33.52 15.32 -66.08
C THR A 892 33.38 13.87 -66.52
N ASN A 893 32.20 13.25 -66.33
CA ASN A 893 31.96 11.89 -66.74
C ASN A 893 32.00 11.79 -68.28
N PRO A 894 32.94 11.04 -68.89
CA PRO A 894 33.18 11.11 -70.33
C PRO A 894 31.97 10.73 -71.18
N ARG A 895 31.15 9.77 -70.73
CA ARG A 895 29.94 9.35 -71.46
C ARG A 895 28.87 10.44 -71.42
N GLN A 896 28.66 11.01 -70.24
CA GLN A 896 27.67 12.07 -70.03
C GLN A 896 28.08 13.37 -70.72
N SER A 897 29.37 13.73 -70.68
CA SER A 897 29.93 14.90 -71.35
C SER A 897 29.76 14.83 -72.87
N ALA A 898 30.02 13.67 -73.49
CA ALA A 898 29.82 13.47 -74.92
C ALA A 898 28.35 13.65 -75.33
N VAL A 899 27.42 13.06 -74.58
CA VAL A 899 25.97 13.19 -74.82
C VAL A 899 25.51 14.63 -74.61
N PHE A 900 25.96 15.29 -73.53
CA PHE A 900 25.62 16.67 -73.23
C PHE A 900 26.06 17.64 -74.33
N ARG A 901 27.28 17.48 -74.85
CA ARG A 901 27.80 18.28 -75.96
C ARG A 901 27.02 18.04 -77.24
N LEU A 902 26.64 16.80 -77.52
CA LEU A 902 25.81 16.50 -78.70
C LEU A 902 24.45 17.21 -78.61
N LEU A 903 23.81 17.18 -77.44
CA LEU A 903 22.50 17.80 -77.20
C LEU A 903 22.55 19.33 -77.23
N SER A 904 23.65 19.93 -76.77
CA SER A 904 23.84 21.38 -76.72
C SER A 904 24.43 21.98 -78.00
N ALA A 905 25.10 21.19 -78.85
CA ALA A 905 25.72 21.65 -80.11
C ALA A 905 24.75 21.71 -81.30
N ALA A 906 23.49 21.27 -81.16
CA ALA A 906 22.53 21.25 -82.25
C ALA A 906 22.06 22.67 -82.65
N MET A 907 22.74 23.21 -83.68
CA MET A 907 22.49 24.37 -84.54
C MET A 907 23.02 25.74 -84.09
N PRO A 908 24.11 26.26 -84.73
CA PRO A 908 24.36 27.69 -84.80
C PRO A 908 23.25 28.37 -85.60
N SER A 909 22.78 29.51 -85.12
CA SER A 909 21.90 30.41 -85.88
C SER A 909 22.47 30.67 -87.28
N LEU A 910 21.81 30.19 -88.33
CA LEU A 910 22.08 30.66 -89.69
C LEU A 910 21.70 32.15 -89.78
N PRO A 911 22.59 33.04 -90.26
CA PRO A 911 22.25 34.44 -90.46
C PRO A 911 21.14 34.59 -91.50
N ALA A 912 20.23 35.53 -91.25
CA ALA A 912 19.10 35.85 -92.13
C ALA A 912 19.61 36.21 -93.54
N GLY A 913 19.45 35.29 -94.50
CA GLY A 913 19.79 35.57 -95.89
C GLY A 913 20.28 34.40 -96.73
N THR A 914 19.71 33.19 -96.59
CA THR A 914 19.98 32.14 -97.60
C THR A 914 18.69 31.43 -97.97
N ARG A 915 18.24 31.67 -99.21
CA ARG A 915 17.13 30.92 -99.82
C ARG A 915 17.57 29.47 -99.99
N VAL A 916 16.89 28.54 -99.30
CA VAL A 916 17.00 27.12 -99.60
C VAL A 916 15.95 26.78 -100.65
N ALA A 917 16.44 26.27 -101.79
CA ALA A 917 15.63 25.79 -102.89
C ALA A 917 14.81 24.57 -102.47
N ALA A 918 13.58 24.51 -102.98
CA ALA A 918 12.67 23.40 -102.81
C ALA A 918 13.07 22.17 -103.65
N LEU A 919 12.69 20.98 -103.13
CA LEU A 919 12.33 19.70 -103.78
C LEU A 919 13.17 18.49 -103.30
N PRO A 920 12.61 17.26 -103.36
CA PRO A 920 11.22 16.85 -103.18
C PRO A 920 11.05 15.72 -102.13
N ALA A 921 9.81 15.51 -101.72
CA ALA A 921 9.36 14.36 -100.96
C ALA A 921 9.62 13.06 -101.74
N ASP A 922 10.32 12.11 -101.14
CA ASP A 922 9.93 10.69 -101.23
C ASP A 922 10.63 9.82 -100.17
N LYS A 923 9.90 8.78 -99.74
CA LYS A 923 10.35 7.58 -99.01
C LYS A 923 10.53 7.65 -97.48
N ARG A 924 9.45 7.29 -96.78
CA ARG A 924 9.48 6.26 -95.71
C ARG A 924 10.11 4.97 -96.29
N PRO A 925 10.80 4.08 -95.53
CA PRO A 925 10.13 3.37 -94.43
C PRO A 925 10.98 2.71 -93.30
N PHE A 926 10.23 2.13 -92.35
CA PHE A 926 10.47 0.96 -91.49
C PHE A 926 11.17 1.09 -90.12
N ASP A 927 10.38 0.62 -89.14
CA ASP A 927 10.59 0.17 -87.75
C ASP A 927 11.09 1.13 -86.65
#